data_AF-A0A6A5XXR9-F1
#
_entry.id   AF-A0A6A5XXR9-F1
#
_cell.length_a   1.000
_cell.length_b   1.000
_cell.length_c   1.000
_cell.angle_alpha   90.00
_cell.angle_beta   90.00
_cell.angle_gamma   90.00
#
_symmetry.space_group_name_H-M   'P 1'
#
loop_
_entity.id
_entity.type
_entity.pdbx_description
1 polymer ?
#
loop_
_entity_poly.entity_id
_entity_poly.type
_entity_poly.pdbx_seq_one_letter_code
_entity_poly.pdbx_strand_id
1 'polypeptide(L)'
;MPATESPSAVRGFPTIKHVRTFITQGVGSGGDYHNVDGGHWLVDSKISTPMSQYEQYRKSRLSWGINVLGSFCVELEATDGTKGFATGFGGPPACWLVAEHFERFLIGKDPRDTNHMFEQMYRASMFYGRKGLPVAVISVIDLAIWDLLGKIRNEPVYKMIGGATRERLNFYCTGPEPAAAKEMGFFGAKVPLPYGPGEGVEGLKKNVEFLTKHRESVGPDFPLMVDCYMSLNVPYTIEVVKATEHLNLNWWEECLSPDDTDGFELLKRAHPRMKFTTGEHEYSRYGFRKLIEGRNLDILQPDVMWVGGLTELLKVSAMAAAYDIPVVPHASGPYSYHFVVSQANSPFQEYLANSPDGKSVLPVFGDMFLNEPIPVKGYLDVSDLDKPGFGLELNPNARLIDAARILNPAPVMSLKAPEQEPADAQVNGAKPVKDTINSALEALHLTGGEQGAPAKEPTEEQLKELRSKYEKAGQEQVFAFYDKLSTAEKAGIFEQLSKFDPDYINEITNKALHPPQTESTESKIEPLPSNATSSVLDSKAEDLSSWYDSGLELIAENKVAVVLMAGGQGTRLGSSAPKGCFDIGLPSKKSLFQLQGERIARAEQLAKKKHGKESVTIPWYVMTSGPTRGPTERFFQENNFFGLNKENVTVFEQGVLPCISNEGKILLESKAKVAVAPDGNGGLYQALVQSGVVENMRKRGIEHIHAYCVDNCLVKVADPAFIGFAASKKVDIATKVVRKRNAKESVGLILQKNGRPDVVEYSEISSEDAEAKDPKDSELLKFRAANIVNHYYSFGFLESIPEWAKKLPHHVARKKIPYVNTETGETVKPEKPNGIKLEQFVFDCFPFLELEKFACMEVKREDEFSPLKNARGTGEDDPDTSKKDIMTQGAKWVQAAGAVVVSENDEGVEVSPLISYGGEGLEFLKNRTIKAPAVIEKEE
;
A
#
# COMPACT_ATOMS: atom_id res chain seq x y z
N MET A 1 -34.04 17.03 64.03
CA MET A 1 -32.64 17.05 63.59
C MET A 1 -32.55 16.30 62.26
N PRO A 2 -31.80 16.83 61.28
CA PRO A 2 -31.92 16.43 59.89
C PRO A 2 -31.16 15.13 59.58
N ALA A 3 -31.67 14.42 58.57
CA ALA A 3 -31.10 13.21 58.02
C ALA A 3 -29.74 13.49 57.39
N THR A 4 -28.77 12.63 57.70
CA THR A 4 -27.42 12.64 57.17
C THR A 4 -27.42 12.31 55.67
N GLU A 5 -26.90 13.24 54.87
CA GLU A 5 -26.76 13.14 53.42
C GLU A 5 -25.82 12.00 53.00
N SER A 6 -26.24 11.31 51.94
CA SER A 6 -25.47 10.32 51.19
C SER A 6 -24.24 10.96 50.53
N PRO A 7 -23.09 10.27 50.44
CA PRO A 7 -21.90 10.81 49.79
C PRO A 7 -22.18 11.12 48.32
N SER A 8 -21.87 12.36 47.93
CA SER A 8 -21.98 12.95 46.60
C SER A 8 -21.57 11.97 45.48
N ALA A 9 -22.57 11.44 44.79
CA ALA A 9 -22.38 10.84 43.47
C ALA A 9 -21.98 11.97 42.52
N VAL A 10 -20.79 11.87 41.92
CA VAL A 10 -20.36 12.78 40.85
C VAL A 10 -21.48 12.85 39.81
N ARG A 11 -22.00 14.05 39.56
CA ARG A 11 -23.07 14.28 38.58
C ARG A 11 -22.58 13.77 37.22
N GLY A 12 -23.32 12.85 36.60
CA GLY A 12 -22.96 12.30 35.29
C GLY A 12 -22.83 13.41 34.23
N PHE A 13 -21.82 13.31 33.37
CA PHE A 13 -21.66 14.22 32.24
C PHE A 13 -22.62 13.81 31.11
N PRO A 14 -23.25 14.75 30.38
CA PRO A 14 -24.16 14.41 29.30
C PRO A 14 -23.47 13.58 28.21
N THR A 15 -24.06 12.46 27.82
CA THR A 15 -23.63 11.64 26.67
C THR A 15 -24.37 12.03 25.40
N ILE A 16 -23.80 11.69 24.23
CA ILE A 16 -24.43 11.91 22.92
C ILE A 16 -25.65 10.99 22.79
N LYS A 17 -26.81 11.59 22.55
CA LYS A 17 -28.12 10.91 22.46
C LYS A 17 -28.58 10.73 21.02
N HIS A 18 -28.37 11.72 20.15
CA HIS A 18 -28.78 11.66 18.75
C HIS A 18 -27.70 12.23 17.84
N VAL A 19 -27.57 11.63 16.66
CA VAL A 19 -26.79 12.13 15.52
C VAL A 19 -27.78 12.41 14.40
N ARG A 20 -27.79 13.63 13.87
CA ARG A 20 -28.62 14.00 12.71
C ARG A 20 -27.74 14.65 11.65
N THR A 21 -28.04 14.36 10.39
CA THR A 21 -27.29 14.90 9.26
C THR A 21 -28.22 15.60 8.29
N PHE A 22 -27.70 16.66 7.68
CA PHE A 22 -28.46 17.50 6.77
C PHE A 22 -27.66 17.78 5.50
N ILE A 23 -28.34 17.78 4.37
CA ILE A 23 -27.82 18.35 3.14
C ILE A 23 -28.10 19.84 3.15
N THR A 24 -27.08 20.63 2.87
CA THR A 24 -27.25 22.10 2.80
C THR A 24 -27.67 22.45 1.38
N GLN A 25 -28.82 23.11 1.23
CA GLN A 25 -29.25 23.72 -0.02
C GLN A 25 -28.87 25.18 -0.07
N GLY A 26 -28.68 25.67 -1.29
CA GLY A 26 -28.35 27.07 -1.53
C GLY A 26 -26.92 27.22 -1.99
N VAL A 27 -26.76 28.10 -2.97
CA VAL A 27 -25.46 28.47 -3.50
C VAL A 27 -24.72 29.32 -2.46
N GLY A 28 -23.45 29.00 -2.22
CA GLY A 28 -22.54 29.66 -1.28
C GLY A 28 -22.72 29.25 0.17
N SER A 29 -23.55 28.25 0.48
CA SER A 29 -23.88 27.84 1.85
C SER A 29 -23.21 26.52 2.25
N GLY A 30 -22.65 26.47 3.47
CA GLY A 30 -21.99 25.30 4.04
C GLY A 30 -20.49 25.18 3.68
N GLY A 31 -19.93 23.98 3.83
CA GLY A 31 -18.48 23.75 3.76
C GLY A 31 -17.88 23.34 2.41
N ASP A 32 -18.65 23.30 1.31
CA ASP A 32 -18.12 23.17 -0.06
C ASP A 32 -17.91 24.55 -0.70
N TYR A 33 -16.65 24.99 -0.75
CA TYR A 33 -16.24 26.27 -1.34
C TYR A 33 -16.59 26.42 -2.83
N HIS A 34 -16.86 25.31 -3.54
CA HIS A 34 -17.12 25.29 -4.97
C HIS A 34 -18.58 25.40 -5.34
N ASN A 35 -19.48 25.29 -4.36
CA ASN A 35 -20.91 25.41 -4.57
C ASN A 35 -21.29 26.90 -4.68
N VAL A 36 -20.82 27.60 -5.72
CA VAL A 36 -21.02 29.04 -5.96
C VAL A 36 -21.68 29.30 -7.32
N ASP A 37 -22.26 30.50 -7.50
CA ASP A 37 -22.93 30.89 -8.74
C ASP A 37 -21.90 31.10 -9.87
N GLY A 38 -22.37 30.98 -11.12
CA GLY A 38 -21.58 31.38 -12.28
C GLY A 38 -21.15 32.85 -12.19
N GLY A 39 -19.93 33.13 -12.64
CA GLY A 39 -19.25 34.41 -12.51
C GLY A 39 -18.36 34.53 -11.27
N HIS A 40 -18.39 33.55 -10.36
CA HIS A 40 -17.51 33.53 -9.19
C HIS A 40 -16.08 33.13 -9.57
N TRP A 41 -15.09 33.85 -9.03
CA TRP A 41 -13.68 33.65 -9.39
C TRP A 41 -13.18 32.21 -9.16
N LEU A 42 -13.58 31.57 -8.05
CA LEU A 42 -13.25 30.18 -7.73
C LEU A 42 -13.60 29.17 -8.84
N VAL A 43 -14.63 29.41 -9.65
CA VAL A 43 -15.11 28.43 -10.63
C VAL A 43 -14.89 28.85 -12.08
N ASP A 44 -14.95 30.15 -12.36
CA ASP A 44 -14.96 30.69 -13.73
C ASP A 44 -13.72 31.52 -14.08
N SER A 45 -12.84 31.81 -13.12
CA SER A 45 -11.50 32.34 -13.46
C SER A 45 -10.59 31.23 -13.96
N LYS A 46 -9.66 31.59 -14.84
CA LYS A 46 -8.65 30.65 -15.30
C LYS A 46 -7.68 30.35 -14.14
N ILE A 47 -7.77 29.16 -13.60
CA ILE A 47 -6.92 28.62 -12.53
C ILE A 47 -6.32 27.31 -13.02
N SER A 48 -5.03 27.10 -12.77
CA SER A 48 -4.34 25.86 -13.06
C SER A 48 -4.78 24.80 -12.06
N THR A 49 -5.12 23.61 -12.57
CA THR A 49 -5.65 22.49 -11.78
C THR A 49 -5.04 21.19 -12.29
N PRO A 50 -5.18 20.05 -11.58
CA PRO A 50 -4.71 18.76 -12.07
C PRO A 50 -5.35 18.35 -13.40
N MET A 51 -6.53 18.90 -13.70
CA MET A 51 -7.29 18.65 -14.92
C MET A 51 -6.91 19.60 -16.07
N SER A 52 -6.11 20.65 -15.82
CA SER A 52 -5.75 21.64 -16.84
C SER A 52 -4.90 21.07 -17.97
N GLN A 53 -4.27 19.91 -17.79
CA GLN A 53 -3.59 19.19 -18.89
C GLN A 53 -4.56 18.72 -19.99
N TYR A 54 -5.83 18.49 -19.65
CA TYR A 54 -6.86 18.07 -20.58
C TYR A 54 -7.64 19.29 -21.10
N GLU A 55 -7.49 19.61 -22.39
CA GLU A 55 -8.00 20.84 -22.99
C GLU A 55 -9.50 21.06 -22.74
N GLN A 56 -10.30 19.99 -22.78
CA GLN A 56 -11.75 20.05 -22.57
C GLN A 56 -12.17 20.44 -21.14
N TYR A 57 -11.29 20.24 -20.15
CA TYR A 57 -11.59 20.52 -18.73
C TYR A 57 -10.88 21.78 -18.19
N ARG A 58 -10.06 22.43 -19.02
CA ARG A 58 -9.20 23.55 -18.60
C ARG A 58 -9.95 24.85 -18.29
N LYS A 59 -11.13 25.06 -18.88
CA LYS A 59 -11.81 26.38 -18.84
C LYS A 59 -12.52 26.69 -17.53
N SER A 60 -13.01 25.68 -16.83
CA SER A 60 -13.80 25.85 -15.61
C SER A 60 -13.58 24.69 -14.67
N ARG A 61 -13.48 24.97 -13.37
CA ARG A 61 -13.34 23.95 -12.32
C ARG A 61 -14.59 23.07 -12.20
N LEU A 62 -15.75 23.56 -12.62
CA LEU A 62 -17.00 22.80 -12.63
C LEU A 62 -17.03 21.73 -13.73
N SER A 63 -16.24 21.89 -14.80
CA SER A 63 -16.29 21.01 -15.98
C SER A 63 -15.94 19.54 -15.70
N TRP A 64 -15.28 19.27 -14.57
CA TRP A 64 -14.89 17.93 -14.13
C TRP A 64 -15.51 17.54 -12.78
N GLY A 65 -16.52 18.28 -12.32
CA GLY A 65 -17.36 17.89 -11.18
C GLY A 65 -16.74 18.12 -9.80
N ILE A 66 -15.90 19.15 -9.63
CA ILE A 66 -15.27 19.49 -8.35
C ILE A 66 -16.26 19.69 -7.19
N ASN A 67 -17.49 20.13 -7.49
CA ASN A 67 -18.56 20.45 -6.54
C ASN A 67 -19.65 19.35 -6.47
N VAL A 68 -19.40 18.17 -7.05
CA VAL A 68 -20.44 17.14 -7.23
C VAL A 68 -21.01 16.62 -5.91
N LEU A 69 -20.21 16.67 -4.84
CA LEU A 69 -20.62 16.20 -3.53
C LEU A 69 -21.47 17.24 -2.79
N GLY A 70 -21.12 18.52 -2.86
CA GLY A 70 -21.79 19.58 -2.12
C GLY A 70 -21.56 19.52 -0.61
N SER A 71 -22.20 20.45 0.10
CA SER A 71 -22.09 20.61 1.56
C SER A 71 -23.00 19.66 2.34
N PHE A 72 -22.53 19.22 3.51
CA PHE A 72 -23.38 18.55 4.52
C PHE A 72 -23.10 19.09 5.93
N CYS A 73 -24.05 18.89 6.83
CA CYS A 73 -24.01 19.32 8.22
C CYS A 73 -24.29 18.14 9.15
N VAL A 74 -23.60 18.10 10.30
CA VAL A 74 -23.82 17.16 11.40
C VAL A 74 -24.34 17.94 12.61
N GLU A 75 -25.44 17.49 13.21
CA GLU A 75 -25.93 17.90 14.53
C GLU A 75 -25.80 16.73 15.51
N LEU A 76 -25.21 17.01 16.67
CA LEU A 76 -25.15 16.08 17.81
C LEU A 76 -25.98 16.64 18.95
N GLU A 77 -26.93 15.88 19.47
CA GLU A 77 -27.74 16.24 20.64
C GLU A 77 -27.31 15.38 21.83
N ALA A 78 -26.97 16.01 22.95
CA ALA A 78 -26.65 15.35 24.20
C ALA A 78 -27.90 15.02 25.03
N THR A 79 -27.74 14.18 26.05
CA THR A 79 -28.81 13.73 26.96
C THR A 79 -29.44 14.84 27.80
N ASP A 80 -28.77 15.99 27.95
CA ASP A 80 -29.31 17.20 28.59
C ASP A 80 -30.04 18.14 27.61
N GLY A 81 -30.10 17.77 26.32
CA GLY A 81 -30.71 18.56 25.25
C GLY A 81 -29.76 19.58 24.60
N THR A 82 -28.51 19.69 25.06
CA THR A 82 -27.51 20.56 24.42
C THR A 82 -27.16 20.03 23.03
N LYS A 83 -26.94 20.93 22.07
CA LYS A 83 -26.69 20.58 20.67
C LYS A 83 -25.39 21.20 20.14
N GLY A 84 -24.55 20.38 19.53
CA GLY A 84 -23.38 20.81 18.77
C GLY A 84 -23.58 20.60 17.27
N PHE A 85 -22.95 21.45 16.46
CA PHE A 85 -23.09 21.43 15.01
C PHE A 85 -21.77 21.68 14.31
N ALA A 86 -21.59 21.09 13.14
CA ALA A 86 -20.53 21.46 12.20
C ALA A 86 -20.94 21.19 10.75
N THR A 87 -20.27 21.85 9.82
CA THR A 87 -20.47 21.71 8.37
C THR A 87 -19.17 21.39 7.66
N GLY A 88 -19.26 20.78 6.48
CA GLY A 88 -18.13 20.45 5.60
C GLY A 88 -18.61 20.00 4.23
N PHE A 89 -17.71 19.47 3.40
CA PHE A 89 -18.06 18.89 2.11
C PHE A 89 -18.39 17.39 2.22
N GLY A 90 -19.16 16.87 1.26
CA GLY A 90 -19.40 15.44 1.11
C GLY A 90 -20.86 15.05 0.88
N GLY A 91 -21.79 16.00 1.04
CA GLY A 91 -23.22 15.87 0.74
C GLY A 91 -23.87 14.52 1.08
N PRO A 92 -24.71 13.95 0.19
CA PRO A 92 -25.42 12.70 0.48
C PRO A 92 -24.50 11.51 0.83
N PRO A 93 -23.37 11.27 0.14
CA PRO A 93 -22.41 10.24 0.54
C PRO A 93 -21.87 10.40 1.96
N ALA A 94 -21.62 11.64 2.40
CA ALA A 94 -21.19 11.92 3.77
C ALA A 94 -22.29 11.58 4.78
N CYS A 95 -23.52 12.03 4.55
CA CYS A 95 -24.66 11.71 5.41
C CYS A 95 -24.89 10.20 5.54
N TRP A 96 -24.72 9.47 4.43
CA TRP A 96 -24.79 8.00 4.42
C TRP A 96 -23.69 7.39 5.28
N LEU A 97 -22.43 7.84 5.15
CA LEU A 97 -21.32 7.35 5.97
C LEU A 97 -21.54 7.62 7.46
N VAL A 98 -22.10 8.78 7.82
CA VAL A 98 -22.46 9.07 9.21
C VAL A 98 -23.48 8.05 9.71
N ALA A 99 -24.61 7.90 9.00
CA ALA A 99 -25.72 7.05 9.45
C ALA A 99 -25.38 5.54 9.45
N GLU A 100 -24.75 5.06 8.38
CA GLU A 100 -24.51 3.63 8.16
C GLU A 100 -23.22 3.15 8.83
N HIS A 101 -22.27 4.04 9.10
CA HIS A 101 -21.00 3.64 9.68
C HIS A 101 -20.67 4.33 10.99
N PHE A 102 -20.56 5.65 11.02
CA PHE A 102 -19.90 6.33 12.13
C PHE A 102 -20.78 6.58 13.36
N GLU A 103 -22.10 6.70 13.20
CA GLU A 103 -23.06 6.95 14.29
C GLU A 103 -22.92 5.95 15.45
N ARG A 104 -22.60 4.70 15.13
CA ARG A 104 -22.41 3.63 16.11
C ARG A 104 -21.32 3.91 17.14
N PHE A 105 -20.34 4.74 16.78
CA PHE A 105 -19.24 5.10 17.66
C PHE A 105 -19.54 6.36 18.48
N LEU A 106 -20.70 6.98 18.26
CA LEU A 106 -21.09 8.26 18.89
C LEU A 106 -22.20 8.08 19.91
N ILE A 107 -23.26 7.32 19.58
CA ILE A 107 -24.42 7.17 20.45
C ILE A 107 -24.04 6.56 21.81
N GLY A 108 -24.47 7.22 22.88
CA GLY A 108 -24.19 6.85 24.27
C GLY A 108 -22.78 7.20 24.75
N LYS A 109 -21.93 7.79 23.90
CA LYS A 109 -20.56 8.16 24.28
C LYS A 109 -20.50 9.51 24.99
N ASP A 110 -19.50 9.64 25.86
CA ASP A 110 -19.13 10.90 26.47
C ASP A 110 -18.40 11.77 25.44
N PRO A 111 -18.88 13.00 25.12
CA PRO A 111 -18.25 13.85 24.12
C PRO A 111 -16.85 14.34 24.51
N ARG A 112 -16.39 14.09 25.75
CA ARG A 112 -15.00 14.32 26.17
C ARG A 112 -14.03 13.28 25.62
N ASP A 113 -14.51 12.10 25.22
CA ASP A 113 -13.68 10.97 24.73
C ASP A 113 -13.29 11.14 23.25
N THR A 114 -12.90 12.34 22.84
CA THR A 114 -12.64 12.73 21.44
C THR A 114 -11.61 11.82 20.77
N ASN A 115 -10.49 11.53 21.44
CA ASN A 115 -9.46 10.63 20.93
C ASN A 115 -9.98 9.21 20.68
N HIS A 116 -10.83 8.68 21.55
CA HIS A 116 -11.36 7.33 21.41
C HIS A 116 -12.34 7.24 20.25
N MET A 117 -13.30 8.18 20.17
CA MET A 117 -14.26 8.22 19.07
C MET A 117 -13.57 8.41 17.73
N PHE A 118 -12.57 9.31 17.65
CA PHE A 118 -11.73 9.47 16.46
C PHE A 118 -11.04 8.16 16.06
N GLU A 119 -10.33 7.49 16.99
CA GLU A 119 -9.61 6.25 16.70
C GLU A 119 -10.56 5.12 16.28
N GLN A 120 -11.73 5.02 16.88
CA GLN A 120 -12.74 4.05 16.48
C GLN A 120 -13.21 4.29 15.05
N MET A 121 -13.61 5.53 14.73
CA MET A 121 -14.07 5.88 13.38
C MET A 121 -12.97 5.71 12.34
N TYR A 122 -11.76 6.21 12.60
CA TYR A 122 -10.63 6.11 11.68
C TYR A 122 -10.24 4.65 11.43
N ARG A 123 -10.04 3.86 12.50
CA ARG A 123 -9.63 2.45 12.37
C ARG A 123 -10.70 1.58 11.73
N ALA A 124 -11.97 1.86 12.01
CA ALA A 124 -13.07 1.14 11.39
C ALA A 124 -13.17 1.41 9.88
N SER A 125 -12.77 2.60 9.41
CA SER A 125 -12.80 2.94 7.98
C SER A 125 -11.49 2.64 7.24
N MET A 126 -10.39 2.24 7.90
CA MET A 126 -9.05 2.10 7.29
C MET A 126 -8.96 1.28 6.00
N PHE A 127 -9.86 0.32 5.75
CA PHE A 127 -9.85 -0.46 4.51
C PHE A 127 -10.33 0.35 3.28
N TYR A 128 -10.99 1.48 3.48
CA TYR A 128 -11.46 2.38 2.41
C TYR A 128 -11.30 3.90 2.70
N GLY A 129 -10.85 4.28 3.89
CA GLY A 129 -10.98 5.63 4.43
C GLY A 129 -9.71 6.18 5.09
N ARG A 130 -8.53 5.84 4.57
CA ARG A 130 -7.24 6.39 5.08
C ARG A 130 -6.98 7.84 4.65
N LYS A 131 -7.62 8.28 3.57
CA LYS A 131 -7.60 9.64 2.99
C LYS A 131 -8.99 9.94 2.40
N GLY A 132 -9.22 11.17 1.97
CA GLY A 132 -10.41 11.55 1.20
C GLY A 132 -11.69 11.58 2.02
N LEU A 133 -12.82 11.33 1.35
CA LEU A 133 -14.16 11.57 1.90
C LEU A 133 -14.39 10.96 3.30
N PRO A 134 -14.04 9.70 3.63
CA PRO A 134 -14.28 9.18 4.96
C PRO A 134 -13.59 9.96 6.09
N VAL A 135 -12.38 10.49 5.86
CA VAL A 135 -11.65 11.31 6.85
C VAL A 135 -12.26 12.72 6.93
N ALA A 136 -12.72 13.28 5.81
CA ALA A 136 -13.47 14.53 5.81
C ALA A 136 -14.79 14.40 6.60
N VAL A 137 -15.51 13.28 6.46
CA VAL A 137 -16.72 13.02 7.27
C VAL A 137 -16.38 12.94 8.76
N ILE A 138 -15.31 12.22 9.13
CA ILE A 138 -14.83 12.17 10.51
C ILE A 138 -14.50 13.57 11.03
N SER A 139 -13.95 14.44 10.19
CA SER A 139 -13.62 15.81 10.56
C SER A 139 -14.85 16.62 10.97
N VAL A 140 -15.93 16.55 10.18
CA VAL A 140 -17.17 17.27 10.50
C VAL A 140 -17.84 16.70 11.75
N ILE A 141 -17.81 15.37 11.94
CA ILE A 141 -18.27 14.75 13.20
C ILE A 141 -17.46 15.27 14.39
N ASP A 142 -16.13 15.25 14.29
CA ASP A 142 -15.23 15.69 15.36
C ASP A 142 -15.43 17.17 15.71
N LEU A 143 -15.58 18.03 14.71
CA LEU A 143 -15.93 19.44 14.90
C LEU A 143 -17.28 19.59 15.62
N ALA A 144 -18.31 18.82 15.25
CA ALA A 144 -19.60 18.86 15.95
C ALA A 144 -19.48 18.38 17.41
N ILE A 145 -18.58 17.43 17.71
CA ILE A 145 -18.28 16.99 19.08
C ILE A 145 -17.65 18.13 19.88
N TRP A 146 -16.68 18.84 19.31
CA TRP A 146 -16.02 19.97 19.97
C TRP A 146 -16.98 21.14 20.22
N ASP A 147 -17.87 21.43 19.27
CA ASP A 147 -18.92 22.42 19.43
C ASP A 147 -19.90 22.03 20.55
N LEU A 148 -20.35 20.77 20.56
CA LEU A 148 -21.21 20.21 21.61
C LEU A 148 -20.55 20.33 22.98
N LEU A 149 -19.28 19.91 23.09
CA LEU A 149 -18.52 19.93 24.33
C LEU A 149 -18.36 21.34 24.88
N GLY A 150 -18.05 22.31 24.01
CA GLY A 150 -17.93 23.71 24.40
C GLY A 150 -19.26 24.29 24.89
N LYS A 151 -20.37 23.93 24.24
CA LYS A 151 -21.72 24.35 24.67
C LYS A 151 -22.15 23.73 25.99
N ILE A 152 -21.87 22.45 26.24
CA ILE A 152 -22.14 21.79 27.53
C ILE A 152 -21.32 22.45 28.65
N ARG A 153 -20.06 22.81 28.37
CA ARG A 153 -19.16 23.43 29.35
C ARG A 153 -19.35 24.95 29.47
N ASN A 154 -20.13 25.54 28.57
CA ASN A 154 -20.25 26.99 28.42
C ASN A 154 -18.86 27.68 28.24
N GLU A 155 -17.99 27.05 27.44
CA GLU A 155 -16.62 27.50 27.15
C GLU A 155 -16.38 27.54 25.62
N PRO A 156 -15.64 28.53 25.09
CA PRO A 156 -15.23 28.52 23.69
C PRO A 156 -14.17 27.44 23.44
N VAL A 157 -14.18 26.83 22.25
CA VAL A 157 -13.29 25.71 21.92
C VAL A 157 -11.82 26.05 22.11
N TYR A 158 -11.38 27.28 21.82
CA TYR A 158 -9.98 27.65 21.91
C TYR A 158 -9.45 27.63 23.35
N LYS A 159 -10.32 27.87 24.35
CA LYS A 159 -9.97 27.74 25.77
C LYS A 159 -9.80 26.29 26.19
N MET A 160 -10.55 25.38 25.58
CA MET A 160 -10.48 23.94 25.90
C MET A 160 -9.25 23.25 25.33
N ILE A 161 -8.70 23.74 24.22
CA ILE A 161 -7.59 23.09 23.48
C ILE A 161 -6.21 23.72 23.72
N GLY A 162 -6.09 24.64 24.67
CA GLY A 162 -4.80 25.26 25.04
C GLY A 162 -4.90 26.68 25.57
N GLY A 163 -6.01 27.38 25.35
CA GLY A 163 -6.15 28.79 25.69
C GLY A 163 -5.49 29.71 24.67
N ALA A 164 -5.76 31.01 24.75
CA ALA A 164 -5.22 31.97 23.78
C ALA A 164 -3.71 32.15 23.95
N THR A 165 -2.99 32.17 22.84
CA THR A 165 -1.55 32.47 22.75
C THR A 165 -1.27 33.88 22.23
N ARG A 166 -2.34 34.63 21.89
CA ARG A 166 -2.32 35.99 21.37
C ARG A 166 -3.67 36.68 21.64
N GLU A 167 -3.70 38.00 21.51
CA GLU A 167 -4.92 38.80 21.67
C GLU A 167 -5.63 39.07 20.34
N ARG A 168 -4.91 38.97 19.23
CA ARG A 168 -5.38 39.28 17.88
C ARG A 168 -4.97 38.21 16.87
N LEU A 169 -5.88 37.86 15.97
CA LEU A 169 -5.64 36.95 14.84
C LEU A 169 -5.52 37.74 13.54
N ASN A 170 -4.38 37.63 12.85
CA ASN A 170 -4.14 38.31 11.57
C ASN A 170 -4.37 37.38 10.39
N PHE A 171 -4.86 37.95 9.28
CA PHE A 171 -5.21 37.20 8.08
C PHE A 171 -4.43 37.65 6.84
N TYR A 172 -4.08 36.69 6.00
CA TYR A 172 -3.86 36.94 4.57
C TYR A 172 -5.10 36.53 3.79
N CYS A 173 -5.27 37.08 2.59
CA CYS A 173 -6.44 36.81 1.75
C CYS A 173 -6.07 35.99 0.52
N THR A 174 -6.80 34.91 0.26
CA THR A 174 -6.67 34.11 -0.97
C THR A 174 -7.76 34.51 -1.94
N GLY A 175 -7.37 34.99 -3.12
CA GLY A 175 -8.31 35.49 -4.11
C GLY A 175 -7.64 36.16 -5.32
N PRO A 176 -8.44 36.61 -6.29
CA PRO A 176 -7.96 37.13 -7.57
C PRO A 176 -7.48 38.59 -7.50
N GLU A 177 -7.84 39.32 -6.44
CA GLU A 177 -7.71 40.78 -6.35
C GLU A 177 -6.82 41.20 -5.17
N PRO A 178 -5.49 41.08 -5.29
CA PRO A 178 -4.56 41.35 -4.19
C PRO A 178 -4.54 42.83 -3.77
N ALA A 179 -4.85 43.77 -4.67
CA ALA A 179 -5.01 45.19 -4.34
C ALA A 179 -6.20 45.42 -3.40
N ALA A 180 -7.34 44.77 -3.66
CA ALA A 180 -8.51 44.85 -2.78
C ALA A 180 -8.21 44.21 -1.42
N ALA A 181 -7.49 43.09 -1.38
CA ALA A 181 -7.03 42.49 -0.12
C ALA A 181 -6.17 43.47 0.71
N LYS A 182 -5.23 44.16 0.06
CA LYS A 182 -4.41 45.20 0.72
C LYS A 182 -5.27 46.35 1.26
N GLU A 183 -6.22 46.85 0.47
CA GLU A 183 -7.14 47.92 0.89
C GLU A 183 -8.04 47.50 2.06
N MET A 184 -8.46 46.23 2.09
CA MET A 184 -9.21 45.62 3.19
C MET A 184 -8.36 45.35 4.44
N GLY A 185 -7.05 45.62 4.40
CA GLY A 185 -6.15 45.55 5.56
C GLY A 185 -5.53 44.17 5.85
N PHE A 186 -5.71 43.18 4.96
CA PHE A 186 -5.00 41.90 5.07
C PHE A 186 -3.48 42.11 4.98
N PHE A 187 -2.70 41.30 5.71
CA PHE A 187 -1.24 41.50 5.73
C PHE A 187 -0.55 41.01 4.44
N GLY A 188 -1.23 40.21 3.62
CA GLY A 188 -0.73 39.64 2.38
C GLY A 188 -1.87 39.08 1.53
N ALA A 189 -1.56 38.71 0.29
CA ALA A 189 -2.51 38.07 -0.62
C ALA A 189 -1.91 36.85 -1.32
N LYS A 190 -2.71 35.81 -1.54
CA LYS A 190 -2.35 34.62 -2.31
C LYS A 190 -3.22 34.55 -3.57
N VAL A 191 -2.59 34.56 -4.75
CA VAL A 191 -3.29 34.56 -6.05
C VAL A 191 -3.24 33.16 -6.68
N PRO A 192 -4.34 32.68 -7.30
CA PRO A 192 -4.35 31.39 -7.97
C PRO A 192 -3.63 31.47 -9.31
N LEU A 193 -2.68 30.57 -9.55
CA LEU A 193 -1.87 30.54 -10.76
C LEU A 193 -2.71 30.08 -11.97
N PRO A 194 -2.71 30.78 -13.11
CA PRO A 194 -3.63 30.48 -14.22
C PRO A 194 -3.17 29.38 -15.20
N TYR A 195 -1.87 29.14 -15.37
CA TYR A 195 -1.35 28.22 -16.39
C TYR A 195 -0.51 27.08 -15.76
N GLY A 196 -0.59 25.89 -16.34
CA GLY A 196 0.09 24.68 -15.86
C GLY A 196 1.10 24.10 -16.85
N PRO A 197 1.76 22.97 -16.51
CA PRO A 197 2.81 22.36 -17.31
C PRO A 197 2.36 21.92 -18.71
N GLY A 198 1.09 21.52 -18.87
CA GLY A 198 0.51 21.15 -20.16
C GLY A 198 0.42 22.29 -21.19
N GLU A 199 0.65 23.55 -20.78
CA GLU A 199 0.69 24.72 -21.66
C GLU A 199 2.13 25.14 -22.02
N GLY A 200 3.13 24.39 -21.54
CA GLY A 200 4.55 24.54 -21.90
C GLY A 200 5.13 25.93 -21.64
N VAL A 201 6.10 26.31 -22.47
CA VAL A 201 6.84 27.58 -22.36
C VAL A 201 5.92 28.80 -22.50
N GLU A 202 4.89 28.73 -23.33
CA GLU A 202 3.94 29.83 -23.50
C GLU A 202 3.06 30.01 -22.27
N GLY A 203 2.65 28.92 -21.61
CA GLY A 203 1.99 28.98 -20.29
C GLY A 203 2.89 29.61 -19.23
N LEU A 204 4.17 29.23 -19.21
CA LEU A 204 5.17 29.80 -18.28
C LEU A 204 5.31 31.31 -18.46
N LYS A 205 5.47 31.80 -19.69
CA LYS A 205 5.56 33.25 -19.96
C LYS A 205 4.33 34.01 -19.47
N LYS A 206 3.13 33.45 -19.71
CA LYS A 206 1.88 34.06 -19.25
C LYS A 206 1.74 34.05 -17.73
N ASN A 207 2.26 33.03 -17.03
CA ASN A 207 2.37 33.04 -15.57
C ASN A 207 3.30 34.15 -15.07
N VAL A 208 4.44 34.37 -15.73
CA VAL A 208 5.37 35.48 -15.39
C VAL A 208 4.69 36.83 -15.57
N GLU A 209 3.99 37.04 -16.69
CA GLU A 209 3.22 38.27 -16.96
C GLU A 209 2.11 38.49 -15.92
N PHE A 210 1.35 37.43 -15.61
CA PHE A 210 0.29 37.44 -14.62
C PHE A 210 0.80 37.86 -13.24
N LEU A 211 1.87 37.21 -12.76
CA LEU A 211 2.46 37.51 -11.46
C LEU A 211 3.11 38.89 -11.41
N THR A 212 3.73 39.33 -12.51
CA THR A 212 4.27 40.70 -12.64
C THR A 212 3.18 41.74 -12.45
N LYS A 213 2.04 41.58 -13.14
CA LYS A 213 0.91 42.51 -13.01
C LYS A 213 0.35 42.57 -11.59
N HIS A 214 0.23 41.42 -10.92
CA HIS A 214 -0.23 41.39 -9.53
C HIS A 214 0.78 42.04 -8.58
N ARG A 215 2.08 41.81 -8.76
CA ARG A 215 3.14 42.50 -8.01
C ARG A 215 3.07 44.01 -8.19
N GLU A 216 2.92 44.50 -9.42
CA GLU A 216 2.76 45.93 -9.71
C GLU A 216 1.53 46.54 -9.01
N SER A 217 0.41 45.80 -8.93
CA SER A 217 -0.83 46.29 -8.31
C SER A 217 -0.75 46.52 -6.81
N VAL A 218 0.15 45.83 -6.10
CA VAL A 218 0.30 45.92 -4.63
C VAL A 218 1.59 46.59 -4.18
N GLY A 219 2.54 46.79 -5.10
CA GLY A 219 3.87 47.32 -4.81
C GLY A 219 4.86 46.28 -4.30
N PRO A 220 6.12 46.68 -4.05
CA PRO A 220 7.22 45.75 -3.77
C PRO A 220 7.15 45.08 -2.40
N ASP A 221 6.57 45.76 -1.41
CA ASP A 221 6.68 45.34 0.00
C ASP A 221 5.49 44.52 0.50
N PHE A 222 4.37 44.51 -0.22
CA PHE A 222 3.20 43.73 0.19
C PHE A 222 3.43 42.24 -0.05
N PRO A 223 3.34 41.36 0.98
CA PRO A 223 3.47 39.91 0.79
C PRO A 223 2.48 39.39 -0.26
N LEU A 224 3.04 38.78 -1.31
CA LEU A 224 2.29 38.14 -2.39
C LEU A 224 2.70 36.68 -2.48
N MET A 225 1.73 35.78 -2.51
CA MET A 225 1.89 34.33 -2.51
C MET A 225 1.19 33.73 -3.72
N VAL A 226 1.51 32.48 -4.06
CA VAL A 226 0.94 31.80 -5.22
C VAL A 226 0.30 30.49 -4.79
N ASP A 227 -0.95 30.27 -5.18
CA ASP A 227 -1.66 29.00 -5.06
C ASP A 227 -1.63 28.27 -6.41
N CYS A 228 -1.17 27.01 -6.39
CA CYS A 228 -1.02 26.18 -7.59
C CYS A 228 -2.03 25.01 -7.66
N TYR A 229 -2.83 24.77 -6.63
CA TYR A 229 -3.87 23.74 -6.58
C TYR A 229 -3.47 22.38 -7.21
N MET A 230 -2.37 21.80 -6.74
CA MET A 230 -1.80 20.49 -7.15
C MET A 230 -1.45 20.35 -8.64
N SER A 231 -1.33 21.46 -9.37
CA SER A 231 -1.37 21.43 -10.85
C SER A 231 -0.01 21.37 -11.55
N LEU A 232 1.09 21.61 -10.85
CA LEU A 232 2.43 21.66 -11.42
C LEU A 232 3.18 20.34 -11.18
N ASN A 233 4.39 20.28 -11.74
CA ASN A 233 5.35 19.21 -11.52
C ASN A 233 6.70 19.80 -11.18
N VAL A 234 7.62 18.98 -10.64
CA VAL A 234 8.93 19.44 -10.17
C VAL A 234 9.68 20.29 -11.21
N PRO A 235 9.85 19.85 -12.49
CA PRO A 235 10.55 20.67 -13.49
C PRO A 235 9.90 22.03 -13.73
N TYR A 236 8.57 22.06 -13.94
CA TYR A 236 7.86 23.30 -14.25
C TYR A 236 7.88 24.28 -13.07
N THR A 237 7.70 23.78 -11.85
CA THR A 237 7.79 24.60 -10.64
C THR A 237 9.18 25.21 -10.50
N ILE A 238 10.24 24.45 -10.75
CA ILE A 238 11.61 24.99 -10.71
C ILE A 238 11.78 26.12 -11.72
N GLU A 239 11.28 25.96 -12.94
CA GLU A 239 11.40 26.97 -14.00
C GLU A 239 10.60 28.23 -13.71
N VAL A 240 9.33 28.12 -13.29
CA VAL A 240 8.48 29.28 -13.03
C VAL A 240 8.94 30.07 -11.80
N VAL A 241 9.39 29.39 -10.73
CA VAL A 241 9.96 30.04 -9.55
C VAL A 241 11.22 30.81 -9.93
N LYS A 242 12.10 30.22 -10.75
CA LYS A 242 13.31 30.88 -11.25
C LYS A 242 12.97 32.12 -12.09
N ALA A 243 12.01 31.99 -13.00
CA ALA A 243 11.60 33.09 -13.88
C ALA A 243 10.98 34.27 -13.12
N THR A 244 10.43 34.03 -11.92
CA THR A 244 9.72 35.02 -11.10
C THR A 244 10.47 35.42 -9.84
N GLU A 245 11.73 35.01 -9.65
CA GLU A 245 12.52 35.31 -8.43
C GLU A 245 12.59 36.83 -8.16
N HIS A 246 12.67 37.63 -9.22
CA HIS A 246 12.70 39.10 -9.16
C HIS A 246 11.40 39.74 -8.62
N LEU A 247 10.29 39.00 -8.56
CA LEU A 247 9.00 39.48 -8.06
C LEU A 247 8.87 39.37 -6.54
N ASN A 248 9.86 38.82 -5.83
CA ASN A 248 9.87 38.71 -4.37
C ASN A 248 8.58 38.08 -3.82
N LEU A 249 8.18 36.93 -4.36
CA LEU A 249 7.02 36.17 -3.89
C LEU A 249 7.35 35.52 -2.54
N ASN A 250 6.40 35.53 -1.61
CA ASN A 250 6.64 35.11 -0.23
C ASN A 250 6.59 33.59 -0.05
N TRP A 251 5.68 32.88 -0.75
CA TRP A 251 5.71 31.42 -0.87
C TRP A 251 4.93 30.91 -2.09
N TRP A 252 5.19 29.64 -2.42
CA TRP A 252 4.46 28.85 -3.40
C TRP A 252 3.75 27.69 -2.71
N GLU A 253 2.44 27.61 -2.90
CA GLU A 253 1.57 26.64 -2.24
C GLU A 253 1.13 25.54 -3.20
N GLU A 254 1.08 24.31 -2.69
CA GLU A 254 0.51 23.12 -3.30
C GLU A 254 0.88 22.97 -4.79
N CYS A 255 2.17 23.15 -5.06
CA CYS A 255 2.70 23.07 -6.42
C CYS A 255 2.51 21.70 -7.04
N LEU A 256 2.70 20.64 -6.26
CA LEU A 256 2.80 19.27 -6.72
C LEU A 256 1.53 18.48 -6.37
N SER A 257 1.39 17.30 -6.97
CA SER A 257 0.41 16.32 -6.53
C SER A 257 0.56 16.04 -5.02
N PRO A 258 -0.54 15.85 -4.25
CA PRO A 258 -0.45 15.52 -2.82
C PRO A 258 0.30 14.21 -2.54
N ASP A 259 0.40 13.33 -3.53
CA ASP A 259 1.17 12.07 -3.41
C ASP A 259 2.66 12.26 -3.76
N ASP A 260 3.07 13.40 -4.32
CA ASP A 260 4.46 13.75 -4.62
C ASP A 260 5.08 14.58 -3.47
N THR A 261 5.17 13.97 -2.29
CA THR A 261 5.81 14.59 -1.12
C THR A 261 7.32 14.75 -1.31
N ASP A 262 7.94 13.83 -2.04
CA ASP A 262 9.39 13.75 -2.19
C ASP A 262 9.90 14.80 -3.20
N GLY A 263 9.06 15.21 -4.15
CA GLY A 263 9.33 16.31 -5.06
C GLY A 263 9.61 17.65 -4.36
N PHE A 264 9.05 17.89 -3.17
CA PHE A 264 9.37 19.10 -2.39
C PHE A 264 10.85 19.16 -1.96
N GLU A 265 11.51 18.01 -1.78
CA GLU A 265 12.97 18.00 -1.54
C GLU A 265 13.73 18.55 -2.75
N LEU A 266 13.30 18.17 -3.96
CA LEU A 266 13.89 18.65 -5.22
C LEU A 266 13.64 20.15 -5.41
N LEU A 267 12.42 20.62 -5.11
CA LEU A 267 12.09 22.04 -5.14
C LEU A 267 12.94 22.85 -4.17
N LYS A 268 13.09 22.37 -2.93
CA LYS A 268 13.87 23.06 -1.90
C LYS A 268 15.36 23.03 -2.21
N ARG A 269 15.87 21.96 -2.82
CA ARG A 269 17.25 21.89 -3.32
C ARG A 269 17.52 22.91 -4.44
N ALA A 270 16.57 23.06 -5.37
CA ALA A 270 16.68 24.02 -6.46
C ALA A 270 16.52 25.48 -6.00
N HIS A 271 15.64 25.71 -5.02
CA HIS A 271 15.27 27.04 -4.52
C HIS A 271 15.34 27.11 -2.99
N PRO A 272 16.55 27.02 -2.39
CA PRO A 272 16.71 26.87 -0.94
C PRO A 272 16.14 28.01 -0.10
N ARG A 273 16.04 29.21 -0.68
CA ARG A 273 15.50 30.40 -0.02
C ARG A 273 14.00 30.61 -0.26
N MET A 274 13.41 29.95 -1.25
CA MET A 274 11.99 30.10 -1.55
C MET A 274 11.17 29.27 -0.58
N LYS A 275 10.08 29.83 -0.06
CA LYS A 275 9.18 29.08 0.82
C LYS A 275 8.21 28.23 0.01
N PHE A 276 8.06 26.97 0.41
CA PHE A 276 7.07 26.05 -0.14
C PHE A 276 6.11 25.59 0.95
N THR A 277 4.84 25.51 0.60
CA THR A 277 3.77 25.15 1.53
C THR A 277 2.82 24.15 0.88
N THR A 278 2.20 23.27 1.67
CA THR A 278 1.17 22.31 1.22
C THR A 278 0.49 21.68 2.43
N GLY A 279 -0.52 20.85 2.20
CA GLY A 279 -1.14 20.00 3.22
C GLY A 279 -2.66 20.00 3.17
N GLU A 280 -3.31 20.88 2.41
CA GLU A 280 -4.77 20.96 2.40
C GLU A 280 -5.38 19.64 1.92
N HIS A 281 -4.87 19.04 0.85
CA HIS A 281 -5.30 17.74 0.34
C HIS A 281 -4.56 16.53 0.96
N GLU A 282 -3.87 16.69 2.09
CA GLU A 282 -3.29 15.57 2.85
C GLU A 282 -4.09 15.31 4.13
N TYR A 283 -4.12 14.04 4.57
CA TYR A 283 -5.06 13.56 5.58
C TYR A 283 -4.34 12.83 6.71
N SER A 284 -4.86 13.01 7.93
CA SER A 284 -4.40 12.37 9.18
C SER A 284 -2.94 12.64 9.54
N ARG A 285 -2.58 12.31 10.78
CA ARG A 285 -1.17 12.38 11.21
C ARG A 285 -0.24 11.49 10.39
N TYR A 286 -0.74 10.43 9.76
CA TYR A 286 0.10 9.50 9.00
C TYR A 286 0.58 10.08 7.68
N GLY A 287 -0.26 10.86 6.98
CA GLY A 287 0.15 11.60 5.79
C GLY A 287 1.10 12.74 6.15
N PHE A 288 0.70 13.56 7.13
CA PHE A 288 1.50 14.68 7.60
C PHE A 288 2.87 14.31 8.17
N ARG A 289 3.02 13.11 8.75
CA ARG A 289 4.33 12.60 9.19
C ARG A 289 5.37 12.67 8.07
N LYS A 290 5.01 12.27 6.84
CA LYS A 290 5.96 12.29 5.70
C LYS A 290 6.36 13.72 5.31
N LEU A 291 5.40 14.65 5.35
CA LEU A 291 5.63 16.07 5.08
C LEU A 291 6.54 16.73 6.14
N ILE A 292 6.44 16.28 7.40
CA ILE A 292 7.23 16.81 8.53
C ILE A 292 8.66 16.23 8.54
N GLU A 293 8.80 14.91 8.39
CA GLU A 293 10.09 14.21 8.55
C GLU A 293 11.19 14.75 7.63
N GLY A 294 10.84 15.14 6.40
CA GLY A 294 11.78 15.69 5.42
C GLY A 294 12.20 17.15 5.65
N ARG A 295 11.44 17.92 6.46
CA ARG A 295 11.65 19.37 6.69
C ARG A 295 11.83 20.20 5.41
N ASN A 296 11.18 19.79 4.31
CA ASN A 296 11.28 20.45 3.01
C ASN A 296 10.22 21.54 2.79
N LEU A 297 9.26 21.64 3.72
CA LEU A 297 8.18 22.60 3.71
C LEU A 297 8.37 23.64 4.81
N ASP A 298 8.04 24.89 4.49
CA ASP A 298 8.21 26.03 5.39
C ASP A 298 6.95 26.30 6.23
N ILE A 299 5.77 25.89 5.75
CA ILE A 299 4.47 25.95 6.46
C ILE A 299 3.62 24.75 6.02
N LEU A 300 2.95 24.11 6.98
CA LEU A 300 1.95 23.07 6.72
C LEU A 300 0.54 23.66 6.79
N GLN A 301 -0.32 23.27 5.85
CA GLN A 301 -1.65 23.87 5.69
C GLN A 301 -2.79 22.83 5.66
N PRO A 302 -2.97 22.01 6.71
CA PRO A 302 -4.12 21.11 6.80
C PRO A 302 -5.44 21.87 6.75
N ASP A 303 -6.43 21.37 6.02
CA ASP A 303 -7.81 21.85 6.16
C ASP A 303 -8.48 21.09 7.32
N VAL A 304 -8.98 21.81 8.34
CA VAL A 304 -9.56 21.19 9.55
C VAL A 304 -10.86 20.44 9.27
N MET A 305 -11.59 20.78 8.21
CA MET A 305 -12.77 20.05 7.77
C MET A 305 -12.40 18.78 6.98
N TRP A 306 -11.13 18.56 6.63
CA TRP A 306 -10.70 17.43 5.80
C TRP A 306 -9.72 16.49 6.52
N VAL A 307 -8.79 17.01 7.34
CA VAL A 307 -7.64 16.28 7.91
C VAL A 307 -7.98 15.19 8.93
N GLY A 308 -9.18 15.23 9.50
CA GLY A 308 -9.63 14.39 10.60
C GLY A 308 -10.26 15.18 11.77
N GLY A 309 -10.52 16.47 11.57
CA GLY A 309 -11.08 17.36 12.59
C GLY A 309 -10.03 17.97 13.50
N LEU A 310 -10.51 18.69 14.51
CA LEU A 310 -9.66 19.39 15.47
C LEU A 310 -8.82 18.41 16.31
N THR A 311 -9.37 17.25 16.66
CA THR A 311 -8.67 16.20 17.41
C THR A 311 -7.43 15.69 16.68
N GLU A 312 -7.52 15.47 15.37
CA GLU A 312 -6.39 15.00 14.58
C GLU A 312 -5.44 16.15 14.21
N LEU A 313 -5.97 17.34 13.94
CA LEU A 313 -5.18 18.55 13.70
C LEU A 313 -4.26 18.90 14.88
N LEU A 314 -4.74 18.76 16.12
CA LEU A 314 -3.90 18.96 17.32
C LEU A 314 -2.70 18.01 17.35
N LYS A 315 -2.86 16.76 16.90
CA LYS A 315 -1.76 15.78 16.81
C LYS A 315 -0.79 16.15 15.69
N VAL A 316 -1.29 16.58 14.54
CA VAL A 316 -0.47 17.10 13.43
C VAL A 316 0.35 18.30 13.89
N SER A 317 -0.28 19.24 14.59
CA SER A 317 0.40 20.42 15.15
C SER A 317 1.48 20.06 16.14
N ALA A 318 1.20 19.14 17.07
CA ALA A 318 2.18 18.68 18.05
C ALA A 318 3.40 18.01 17.39
N MET A 319 3.20 17.23 16.33
CA MET A 319 4.31 16.65 15.56
C MET A 319 5.11 17.74 14.84
N ALA A 320 4.46 18.69 14.17
CA ALA A 320 5.12 19.77 13.44
C ALA A 320 5.91 20.70 14.38
N ALA A 321 5.37 20.97 15.57
CA ALA A 321 6.01 21.79 16.60
C ALA A 321 7.38 21.23 17.04
N ALA A 322 7.54 19.90 17.08
CA ALA A 322 8.82 19.27 17.40
C ALA A 322 9.93 19.55 16.36
N TYR A 323 9.56 20.04 15.18
CA TYR A 323 10.47 20.39 14.08
C TYR A 323 10.52 21.90 13.80
N ASP A 324 9.89 22.71 14.64
CA ASP A 324 9.72 24.16 14.46
C ASP A 324 9.00 24.53 13.16
N ILE A 325 8.12 23.66 12.65
CA ILE A 325 7.36 23.90 11.42
C ILE A 325 6.02 24.54 11.79
N PRO A 326 5.71 25.74 11.27
CA PRO A 326 4.41 26.38 11.46
C PRO A 326 3.27 25.58 10.83
N VAL A 327 2.11 25.58 11.50
CA VAL A 327 0.86 25.01 10.98
C VAL A 327 -0.16 26.12 10.83
N VAL A 328 -0.58 26.41 9.60
CA VAL A 328 -1.56 27.45 9.26
C VAL A 328 -2.68 26.79 8.46
N PRO A 329 -3.81 26.44 9.09
CA PRO A 329 -4.85 25.69 8.41
C PRO A 329 -5.40 26.38 7.16
N HIS A 330 -5.71 25.57 6.14
CA HIS A 330 -6.41 26.04 4.95
C HIS A 330 -7.85 26.43 5.31
N ALA A 331 -8.20 27.69 5.04
CA ALA A 331 -9.51 28.30 5.24
C ALA A 331 -10.29 27.80 6.47
N SER A 332 -11.49 27.25 6.27
CA SER A 332 -12.37 26.61 7.27
C SER A 332 -12.91 27.51 8.39
N GLY A 333 -12.86 28.82 8.20
CA GLY A 333 -13.57 29.78 9.05
C GLY A 333 -13.28 29.61 10.55
N PRO A 334 -14.29 29.82 11.41
CA PRO A 334 -14.13 29.74 12.87
C PRO A 334 -13.52 28.45 13.41
N TYR A 335 -13.67 27.32 12.70
CA TYR A 335 -13.04 26.06 13.12
C TYR A 335 -11.52 26.20 13.19
N SER A 336 -10.92 26.76 12.13
CA SER A 336 -9.48 27.06 12.09
C SER A 336 -9.11 28.19 13.03
N TYR A 337 -9.97 29.20 13.21
CA TYR A 337 -9.64 30.38 14.02
C TYR A 337 -9.40 29.98 15.48
N HIS A 338 -10.29 29.16 16.03
CA HIS A 338 -10.16 28.61 17.37
C HIS A 338 -8.88 27.79 17.54
N PHE A 339 -8.52 26.98 16.54
CA PHE A 339 -7.24 26.27 16.53
C PHE A 339 -6.07 27.25 16.53
N VAL A 340 -5.98 28.15 15.55
CA VAL A 340 -4.83 29.04 15.36
C VAL A 340 -4.58 29.85 16.61
N VAL A 341 -5.59 30.53 17.18
CA VAL A 341 -5.41 31.37 18.39
C VAL A 341 -4.90 30.59 19.60
N SER A 342 -5.08 29.28 19.62
CA SER A 342 -4.66 28.41 20.71
C SER A 342 -3.27 27.80 20.58
N GLN A 343 -2.69 27.79 19.38
CA GLN A 343 -1.41 27.13 19.12
C GLN A 343 -0.27 28.14 18.90
N ALA A 344 0.85 27.93 19.58
CA ALA A 344 2.00 28.82 19.51
C ALA A 344 2.73 28.75 18.15
N ASN A 345 2.72 27.59 17.50
CA ASN A 345 3.29 27.36 16.16
C ASN A 345 2.30 27.70 15.01
N SER A 346 1.21 28.40 15.30
CA SER A 346 0.22 28.85 14.31
C SER A 346 0.13 30.38 14.32
N PRO A 347 0.99 31.10 13.58
CA PRO A 347 1.17 32.54 13.76
C PRO A 347 0.06 33.42 13.17
N PHE A 348 -0.65 32.95 12.15
CA PHE A 348 -1.68 33.68 11.41
C PHE A 348 -2.65 32.69 10.77
N GLN A 349 -3.66 33.21 10.08
CA GLN A 349 -4.69 32.40 9.43
C GLN A 349 -4.96 32.84 7.98
N GLU A 350 -5.38 31.90 7.16
CA GLU A 350 -5.94 32.17 5.84
C GLU A 350 -7.40 32.64 5.91
N TYR A 351 -7.73 33.64 5.10
CA TYR A 351 -9.10 33.93 4.70
C TYR A 351 -9.29 33.73 3.20
N LEU A 352 -10.20 32.84 2.80
CA LEU A 352 -10.58 32.63 1.40
C LEU A 352 -11.63 33.66 0.99
N ALA A 353 -11.38 34.42 -0.09
CA ALA A 353 -12.29 35.45 -0.55
C ALA A 353 -13.59 34.87 -1.13
N ASN A 354 -14.66 34.84 -0.33
CA ASN A 354 -15.95 34.28 -0.75
C ASN A 354 -16.83 35.23 -1.58
N SER A 355 -16.41 36.48 -1.81
CA SER A 355 -17.14 37.34 -2.75
C SER A 355 -16.84 36.92 -4.19
N PRO A 356 -17.83 36.93 -5.10
CA PRO A 356 -17.62 36.50 -6.50
C PRO A 356 -16.48 37.22 -7.21
N ASP A 357 -16.26 38.49 -6.90
CA ASP A 357 -15.20 39.33 -7.45
C ASP A 357 -13.90 39.33 -6.61
N GLY A 358 -13.89 38.71 -5.44
CA GLY A 358 -12.77 38.72 -4.50
C GLY A 358 -12.49 40.06 -3.81
N LYS A 359 -13.41 41.04 -3.87
CA LYS A 359 -13.20 42.42 -3.37
C LYS A 359 -13.86 42.72 -2.03
N SER A 360 -14.57 41.77 -1.42
CA SER A 360 -15.22 41.97 -0.14
C SER A 360 -15.12 40.75 0.78
N VAL A 361 -15.23 40.99 2.08
CA VAL A 361 -15.25 39.96 3.12
C VAL A 361 -16.70 39.50 3.34
N LEU A 362 -16.95 38.21 3.15
CA LEU A 362 -18.23 37.54 3.35
C LEU A 362 -18.02 36.29 4.24
N PRO A 363 -19.06 35.84 4.97
CA PRO A 363 -18.98 34.60 5.74
C PRO A 363 -18.50 33.41 4.90
N VAL A 364 -17.67 32.56 5.49
CA VAL A 364 -17.12 31.34 4.87
C VAL A 364 -18.19 30.31 4.61
N PHE A 365 -19.17 30.19 5.50
CA PHE A 365 -20.26 29.23 5.36
C PHE A 365 -21.55 29.89 4.82
N GLY A 366 -21.42 31.07 4.23
CA GLY A 366 -22.53 31.82 3.63
C GLY A 366 -23.62 32.20 4.63
N ASP A 367 -24.87 31.85 4.30
CA ASP A 367 -26.05 32.16 5.11
C ASP A 367 -26.37 31.11 6.18
N MET A 368 -25.50 30.09 6.35
CA MET A 368 -25.74 28.98 7.27
C MET A 368 -25.75 29.40 8.74
N PHE A 369 -24.91 30.38 9.12
CA PHE A 369 -24.79 30.88 10.49
C PHE A 369 -25.11 32.37 10.58
N LEU A 370 -25.80 32.78 11.65
CA LEU A 370 -26.22 34.18 11.84
C LEU A 370 -25.07 35.11 12.24
N ASN A 371 -24.01 34.54 12.81
CA ASN A 371 -23.02 35.30 13.55
C ASN A 371 -21.59 34.79 13.33
N GLU A 372 -21.29 34.30 12.13
CA GLU A 372 -19.95 33.88 11.77
C GLU A 372 -18.96 35.06 11.91
N PRO A 373 -17.90 34.95 12.74
CA PRO A 373 -16.92 36.02 12.86
C PRO A 373 -16.12 36.13 11.58
N ILE A 374 -16.06 37.34 11.02
CA ILE A 374 -15.35 37.65 9.78
C ILE A 374 -14.28 38.72 10.03
N PRO A 375 -13.11 38.65 9.37
CA PRO A 375 -12.06 39.62 9.60
C PRO A 375 -12.48 41.04 9.22
N VAL A 376 -12.19 42.00 10.10
CA VAL A 376 -12.38 43.42 9.85
C VAL A 376 -11.00 44.07 9.81
N LYS A 377 -10.69 44.79 8.72
CA LYS A 377 -9.35 45.37 8.49
C LYS A 377 -8.23 44.30 8.51
N GLY A 378 -8.53 43.09 8.02
CA GLY A 378 -7.59 41.97 7.95
C GLY A 378 -7.27 41.28 9.28
N TYR A 379 -8.05 41.51 10.34
CA TYR A 379 -7.87 40.84 11.63
C TYR A 379 -9.17 40.57 12.37
N LEU A 380 -9.09 39.72 13.40
CA LEU A 380 -10.11 39.51 14.43
C LEU A 380 -9.49 39.69 15.81
N ASP A 381 -10.24 40.22 16.76
CA ASP A 381 -9.86 40.20 18.17
C ASP A 381 -10.25 38.83 18.75
N VAL A 382 -9.42 38.23 19.59
CA VAL A 382 -9.69 36.89 20.12
C VAL A 382 -10.99 36.84 20.94
N SER A 383 -11.41 37.96 21.51
CA SER A 383 -12.71 38.09 22.18
C SER A 383 -13.91 37.84 21.27
N ASP A 384 -13.76 37.99 19.95
CA ASP A 384 -14.80 37.68 18.98
C ASP A 384 -15.12 36.16 18.95
N LEU A 385 -14.24 35.33 19.53
CA LEU A 385 -14.34 33.87 19.62
C LEU A 385 -14.77 33.38 21.01
N ASP A 386 -15.19 34.25 21.93
CA ASP A 386 -15.45 33.90 23.34
C ASP A 386 -16.76 33.16 23.58
N LYS A 387 -17.62 33.04 22.56
CA LYS A 387 -18.90 32.34 22.69
C LYS A 387 -18.68 30.82 22.81
N PRO A 388 -19.53 30.10 23.58
CA PRO A 388 -19.39 28.65 23.77
C PRO A 388 -19.35 27.85 22.46
N GLY A 389 -18.57 26.76 22.46
CA GLY A 389 -18.34 25.97 21.24
C GLY A 389 -17.46 26.73 20.24
N PHE A 390 -17.79 26.67 18.96
CA PHE A 390 -17.20 27.55 17.93
C PHE A 390 -17.91 28.91 17.86
N GLY A 391 -18.83 29.19 18.78
CA GLY A 391 -19.57 30.44 18.82
C GLY A 391 -20.60 30.61 17.69
N LEU A 392 -20.86 29.57 16.90
CA LEU A 392 -21.75 29.59 15.74
C LEU A 392 -23.21 29.29 16.13
N GLU A 393 -24.10 30.18 15.70
CA GLU A 393 -25.56 30.04 15.81
C GLU A 393 -26.15 29.72 14.44
N LEU A 394 -26.75 28.54 14.33
CA LEU A 394 -27.40 28.09 13.10
C LEU A 394 -28.55 29.02 12.73
N ASN A 395 -28.57 29.48 11.49
CA ASN A 395 -29.66 30.28 10.97
C ASN A 395 -30.94 29.42 10.89
N PRO A 396 -32.07 29.81 11.53
CA PRO A 396 -33.33 29.07 11.43
C PRO A 396 -33.86 28.97 10.00
N ASN A 397 -33.43 29.87 9.11
CA ASN A 397 -33.77 29.87 7.69
C ASN A 397 -32.71 29.15 6.83
N ALA A 398 -31.67 28.57 7.43
CA ALA A 398 -30.72 27.73 6.71
C ALA A 398 -31.50 26.60 6.04
N ARG A 399 -31.26 26.42 4.74
CA ARG A 399 -32.01 25.45 3.92
C ARG A 399 -31.43 24.05 4.12
N LEU A 400 -31.64 23.49 5.31
CA LEU A 400 -31.18 22.17 5.68
C LEU A 400 -32.26 21.13 5.35
N ILE A 401 -31.93 20.20 4.45
CA ILE A 401 -32.77 19.03 4.23
C ILE A 401 -32.24 17.90 5.11
N ASP A 402 -33.11 17.41 5.99
CA ASP A 402 -32.85 16.20 6.77
C ASP A 402 -32.49 15.03 5.84
N ALA A 403 -31.27 14.53 5.98
CA ALA A 403 -30.74 13.49 5.10
C ALA A 403 -31.51 12.16 5.24
N ALA A 404 -32.16 11.91 6.39
CA ALA A 404 -33.02 10.75 6.57
C ALA A 404 -34.20 10.73 5.58
N ARG A 405 -34.56 11.88 5.00
CA ARG A 405 -35.63 12.01 4.00
C ARG A 405 -35.13 11.82 2.56
N ILE A 406 -33.82 11.82 2.33
CA ILE A 406 -33.21 11.85 0.99
C ILE A 406 -32.51 10.53 0.66
N LEU A 407 -31.87 9.91 1.64
CA LEU A 407 -31.28 8.59 1.45
C LEU A 407 -32.43 7.61 1.14
N ASN A 408 -32.42 6.94 -0.02
CA ASN A 408 -33.45 5.97 -0.42
C ASN A 408 -32.82 4.59 -0.74
N PRO A 409 -33.19 3.54 0.01
CA PRO A 409 -34.02 3.61 1.21
C PRO A 409 -33.32 4.42 2.26
N ALA A 410 -34.14 5.04 3.11
CA ALA A 410 -33.64 5.62 4.34
C ALA A 410 -32.90 4.50 5.10
N PRO A 411 -31.73 4.77 5.70
CA PRO A 411 -31.06 3.86 6.63
C PRO A 411 -32.08 3.21 7.56
N VAL A 412 -32.29 1.89 7.41
CA VAL A 412 -33.44 1.20 8.04
C VAL A 412 -33.27 1.11 9.55
N MET A 413 -32.03 1.26 10.05
CA MET A 413 -31.61 1.51 11.42
C MET A 413 -30.10 1.79 11.37
N SER A 414 -29.59 2.78 12.11
CA SER A 414 -28.14 2.90 12.28
C SER A 414 -27.61 1.62 12.91
N LEU A 415 -26.49 1.11 12.39
CA LEU A 415 -25.87 -0.08 12.94
C LEU A 415 -25.46 0.25 14.38
N LYS A 416 -26.05 -0.41 15.37
CA LYS A 416 -25.71 -0.14 16.78
C LYS A 416 -24.27 -0.57 17.08
N ALA A 417 -23.65 0.08 18.07
CA ALA A 417 -22.44 -0.45 18.68
C ALA A 417 -22.72 -1.89 19.18
N PRO A 418 -21.72 -2.79 19.25
CA PRO A 418 -21.89 -4.06 19.94
C PRO A 418 -22.37 -3.78 21.37
N GLU A 419 -23.51 -4.33 21.76
CA GLU A 419 -24.01 -4.18 23.13
C GLU A 419 -22.98 -4.79 24.10
N GLN A 420 -22.58 -4.05 25.13
CA GLN A 420 -21.94 -4.66 26.30
C GLN A 420 -23.05 -5.39 27.06
N GLU A 421 -23.10 -6.71 26.96
CA GLU A 421 -24.10 -7.54 27.65
C GLU A 421 -24.09 -7.27 29.17
N PRO A 422 -25.21 -6.89 29.78
CA PRO A 422 -25.55 -7.32 31.13
C PRO A 422 -26.08 -8.76 31.08
N ALA A 423 -25.77 -9.53 32.10
CA ALA A 423 -26.16 -10.93 32.22
C ALA A 423 -27.69 -11.18 32.10
N ASP A 424 -28.01 -12.26 31.40
CA ASP A 424 -29.27 -13.03 31.35
C ASP A 424 -30.51 -12.46 30.61
N ALA A 425 -30.88 -13.13 29.50
CA ALA A 425 -32.14 -13.91 29.32
C ALA A 425 -32.78 -13.85 27.91
N GLN A 426 -32.85 -15.04 27.31
CA GLN A 426 -33.71 -15.63 26.25
C GLN A 426 -34.75 -14.84 25.41
N VAL A 427 -34.53 -14.93 24.08
CA VAL A 427 -35.40 -15.40 22.95
C VAL A 427 -36.89 -14.98 22.84
N ASN A 428 -37.26 -14.21 21.78
CA ASN A 428 -38.10 -14.63 20.62
C ASN A 428 -38.66 -13.45 19.79
N GLY A 429 -38.63 -13.57 18.44
CA GLY A 429 -39.78 -13.16 17.60
C GLY A 429 -39.62 -12.04 16.56
N ALA A 430 -39.39 -12.45 15.30
CA ALA A 430 -39.98 -11.96 14.04
C ALA A 430 -39.46 -10.68 13.30
N LYS A 431 -39.06 -10.96 12.05
CA LYS A 431 -38.84 -10.13 10.83
C LYS A 431 -40.17 -9.76 10.13
N PRO A 432 -40.17 -9.10 8.93
CA PRO A 432 -39.26 -8.11 8.32
C PRO A 432 -40.05 -6.93 7.67
N VAL A 433 -39.41 -6.04 6.91
CA VAL A 433 -39.78 -5.71 5.51
C VAL A 433 -38.63 -4.89 4.89
N LYS A 434 -37.91 -5.57 3.97
CA LYS A 434 -37.12 -5.03 2.86
C LYS A 434 -38.11 -4.61 1.78
N ASP A 435 -37.95 -3.46 1.11
CA ASP A 435 -38.40 -3.29 -0.30
C ASP A 435 -37.99 -1.97 -1.01
N THR A 436 -36.92 -1.26 -0.64
CA THR A 436 -36.57 0.00 -1.36
C THR A 436 -35.10 0.17 -1.78
N ILE A 437 -34.26 -0.88 -1.67
CA ILE A 437 -32.82 -0.83 -2.07
C ILE A 437 -32.60 -1.08 -3.57
N ASN A 438 -33.52 -1.79 -4.23
CA ASN A 438 -33.27 -2.29 -5.59
C ASN A 438 -33.26 -1.21 -6.69
N SER A 439 -33.66 0.04 -6.40
CA SER A 439 -33.77 1.09 -7.41
C SER A 439 -32.52 1.96 -7.57
N ALA A 440 -31.57 1.93 -6.64
CA ALA A 440 -30.40 2.81 -6.65
C ALA A 440 -29.12 2.17 -7.24
N LEU A 441 -29.10 0.84 -7.37
CA LEU A 441 -27.96 0.09 -7.92
C LEU A 441 -27.89 0.10 -9.45
N GLU A 442 -28.94 0.56 -10.14
CA GLU A 442 -29.00 0.57 -11.61
C GLU A 442 -28.34 1.79 -12.28
N ALA A 443 -27.87 2.81 -11.53
CA ALA A 443 -27.49 4.10 -12.11
C ALA A 443 -25.98 4.40 -12.24
N LEU A 444 -25.06 3.55 -11.77
CA LEU A 444 -23.62 3.87 -11.73
C LEU A 444 -22.75 2.78 -12.39
N HIS A 445 -22.64 2.88 -13.71
CA HIS A 445 -21.76 2.08 -14.58
C HIS A 445 -20.28 2.51 -14.49
N LEU A 446 -19.42 1.71 -13.82
CA LEU A 446 -17.96 1.83 -13.92
C LEU A 446 -17.27 0.43 -13.93
N THR A 447 -16.87 -0.03 -15.11
CA THR A 447 -15.84 -1.04 -15.37
C THR A 447 -14.99 -0.55 -16.54
N GLY A 448 -13.66 -0.57 -16.43
CA GLY A 448 -12.76 -0.17 -17.53
C GLY A 448 -11.87 -1.31 -18.01
N GLY A 449 -12.12 -1.82 -19.22
CA GLY A 449 -11.21 -2.66 -20.00
C GLY A 449 -11.95 -3.73 -20.81
N GLU A 450 -12.32 -3.41 -22.05
CA GLU A 450 -13.42 -4.02 -22.83
C GLU A 450 -14.80 -3.77 -22.17
N GLN A 451 -15.84 -3.57 -22.98
CA GLN A 451 -17.21 -3.48 -22.48
C GLN A 451 -17.62 -4.83 -21.88
N GLY A 452 -17.21 -5.09 -20.65
CA GLY A 452 -17.63 -6.23 -19.87
C GLY A 452 -19.13 -6.11 -19.60
N ALA A 453 -19.91 -7.06 -20.10
CA ALA A 453 -21.33 -7.13 -19.84
C ALA A 453 -21.62 -7.01 -18.32
N PRO A 454 -22.72 -6.37 -17.91
CA PRO A 454 -23.10 -6.29 -16.49
C PRO A 454 -23.08 -7.69 -15.86
N ALA A 455 -22.60 -7.78 -14.61
CA ALA A 455 -22.49 -9.04 -13.87
C ALA A 455 -23.84 -9.79 -13.90
N LYS A 456 -23.91 -10.82 -14.74
CA LYS A 456 -25.14 -11.58 -14.97
C LYS A 456 -25.24 -12.65 -13.89
N GLU A 457 -26.38 -12.71 -13.21
CA GLU A 457 -26.67 -13.84 -12.32
C GLU A 457 -26.56 -15.14 -13.16
N PRO A 458 -25.90 -16.20 -12.63
CA PRO A 458 -25.93 -17.50 -13.29
C PRO A 458 -27.39 -17.92 -13.48
N THR A 459 -27.69 -18.62 -14.58
CA THR A 459 -29.04 -19.14 -14.79
C THR A 459 -29.41 -20.09 -13.64
N GLU A 460 -30.70 -20.24 -13.34
CA GLU A 460 -31.15 -21.19 -12.33
C GLU A 460 -30.62 -22.61 -12.61
N GLU A 461 -30.48 -22.97 -13.88
CA GLU A 461 -29.90 -24.24 -14.31
C GLU A 461 -28.41 -24.34 -13.96
N GLN A 462 -27.60 -23.32 -14.27
CA GLN A 462 -26.17 -23.24 -13.92
C GLN A 462 -25.95 -23.29 -12.41
N LEU A 463 -26.76 -22.55 -11.65
CA LEU A 463 -26.70 -22.55 -10.19
C LEU A 463 -27.09 -23.91 -9.61
N LYS A 464 -28.16 -24.52 -10.14
CA LYS A 464 -28.61 -25.85 -9.70
C LYS A 464 -27.56 -26.91 -9.98
N GLU A 465 -26.88 -26.85 -11.13
CA GLU A 465 -25.77 -27.73 -11.48
C GLU A 465 -24.61 -27.58 -10.49
N LEU A 466 -24.15 -26.34 -10.24
CA LEU A 466 -23.05 -26.08 -9.33
C LEU A 466 -23.39 -26.47 -7.88
N ARG A 467 -24.60 -26.13 -7.40
CA ARG A 467 -25.08 -26.51 -6.05
C ARG A 467 -25.14 -28.03 -5.91
N SER A 468 -25.67 -28.73 -6.91
CA SER A 468 -25.71 -30.20 -6.96
C SER A 468 -24.30 -30.81 -6.90
N LYS A 469 -23.33 -30.22 -7.59
CA LYS A 469 -21.92 -30.67 -7.56
C LYS A 469 -21.33 -30.58 -6.15
N TYR A 470 -21.48 -29.42 -5.49
CA TYR A 470 -20.97 -29.21 -4.14
C TYR A 470 -21.74 -30.02 -3.09
N GLU A 471 -23.05 -30.20 -3.23
CA GLU A 471 -23.86 -31.01 -2.32
C GLU A 471 -23.48 -32.49 -2.39
N LYS A 472 -23.26 -33.04 -3.60
CA LYS A 472 -22.75 -34.41 -3.77
C LYS A 472 -21.37 -34.60 -3.14
N ALA A 473 -20.54 -33.56 -3.19
CA ALA A 473 -19.24 -33.54 -2.55
C ALA A 473 -19.32 -33.26 -1.03
N GLY A 474 -20.51 -33.10 -0.43
CA GLY A 474 -20.63 -32.75 0.99
C GLY A 474 -19.99 -31.40 1.32
N GLN A 475 -20.07 -30.42 0.41
CA GLN A 475 -19.58 -29.06 0.56
C GLN A 475 -20.72 -28.04 0.40
N GLU A 476 -21.96 -28.44 0.64
CA GLU A 476 -23.18 -27.63 0.50
C GLU A 476 -23.17 -26.37 1.37
N GLN A 477 -22.41 -26.37 2.47
CA GLN A 477 -22.34 -25.23 3.38
C GLN A 477 -21.79 -23.95 2.73
N VAL A 478 -21.04 -24.05 1.62
CA VAL A 478 -20.59 -22.86 0.89
C VAL A 478 -21.74 -22.05 0.28
N PHE A 479 -22.92 -22.67 0.12
CA PHE A 479 -24.15 -22.03 -0.35
C PHE A 479 -25.08 -21.58 0.79
N ALA A 480 -24.69 -21.71 2.07
CA ALA A 480 -25.53 -21.41 3.22
C ALA A 480 -26.15 -20.00 3.21
N PHE A 481 -25.49 -19.06 2.54
CA PHE A 481 -25.93 -17.67 2.43
C PHE A 481 -26.35 -17.26 1.02
N TYR A 482 -26.22 -18.12 0.01
CA TYR A 482 -26.38 -17.75 -1.41
C TYR A 482 -27.70 -17.04 -1.71
N ASP A 483 -28.81 -17.55 -1.15
CA ASP A 483 -30.15 -17.00 -1.35
C ASP A 483 -30.36 -15.64 -0.68
N LYS A 484 -29.43 -15.22 0.19
CA LYS A 484 -29.43 -13.94 0.92
C LYS A 484 -28.47 -12.91 0.32
N LEU A 485 -27.68 -13.28 -0.69
CA LEU A 485 -26.67 -12.43 -1.34
C LEU A 485 -27.31 -11.50 -2.38
N SER A 486 -26.68 -10.34 -2.60
CA SER A 486 -26.99 -9.45 -3.74
C SER A 486 -26.59 -10.10 -5.07
N THR A 487 -27.11 -9.61 -6.20
CA THR A 487 -26.79 -10.17 -7.53
C THR A 487 -25.29 -10.15 -7.85
N ALA A 488 -24.59 -9.07 -7.48
CA ALA A 488 -23.14 -8.97 -7.66
C ALA A 488 -22.38 -9.99 -6.79
N GLU A 489 -22.80 -10.19 -5.54
CA GLU A 489 -22.23 -11.18 -4.64
C GLU A 489 -22.51 -12.62 -5.09
N LYS A 490 -23.72 -12.89 -5.60
CA LYS A 490 -24.08 -14.19 -6.20
C LYS A 490 -23.21 -14.49 -7.42
N ALA A 491 -23.04 -13.53 -8.32
CA ALA A 491 -22.16 -13.66 -9.47
C ALA A 491 -20.71 -13.92 -9.03
N GLY A 492 -20.21 -13.15 -8.05
CA GLY A 492 -18.85 -13.29 -7.53
C GLY A 492 -18.58 -14.65 -6.86
N ILE A 493 -19.46 -15.10 -5.95
CA ILE A 493 -19.29 -16.40 -5.31
C ILE A 493 -19.50 -17.56 -6.29
N PHE A 494 -20.42 -17.43 -7.25
CA PHE A 494 -20.62 -18.42 -8.31
C PHE A 494 -19.37 -18.54 -9.18
N GLU A 495 -18.79 -17.43 -9.61
CA GLU A 495 -17.55 -17.42 -10.40
C GLU A 495 -16.40 -18.03 -9.61
N GLN A 496 -16.26 -17.69 -8.33
CA GLN A 496 -15.23 -18.25 -7.46
C GLN A 496 -15.39 -19.77 -7.27
N LEU A 497 -16.60 -20.24 -6.94
CA LEU A 497 -16.88 -21.66 -6.72
C LEU A 497 -16.78 -22.49 -8.02
N SER A 498 -17.08 -21.88 -9.17
CA SER A 498 -16.94 -22.53 -10.48
C SER A 498 -15.49 -22.84 -10.86
N LYS A 499 -14.52 -22.13 -10.25
CA LYS A 499 -13.08 -22.37 -10.45
C LYS A 499 -12.54 -23.55 -9.63
N PHE A 500 -13.30 -24.03 -8.64
CA PHE A 500 -12.89 -25.17 -7.82
C PHE A 500 -13.68 -26.42 -8.17
N ASP A 501 -12.98 -27.56 -8.14
CA ASP A 501 -13.59 -28.88 -8.26
C ASP A 501 -13.73 -29.50 -6.86
N PRO A 502 -14.92 -29.51 -6.24
CA PRO A 502 -15.08 -29.95 -4.86
C PRO A 502 -14.73 -31.42 -4.64
N ASP A 503 -14.87 -32.29 -5.66
CA ASP A 503 -14.45 -33.69 -5.58
C ASP A 503 -12.92 -33.79 -5.46
N TYR A 504 -12.20 -33.02 -6.27
CA TYR A 504 -10.74 -32.92 -6.18
C TYR A 504 -10.30 -32.31 -4.85
N ILE A 505 -10.96 -31.25 -4.36
CA ILE A 505 -10.66 -30.65 -3.06
C ILE A 505 -10.83 -31.67 -1.92
N ASN A 506 -11.89 -32.47 -1.95
CA ASN A 506 -12.08 -33.54 -0.98
C ASN A 506 -11.01 -34.62 -1.10
N GLU A 507 -10.64 -35.02 -2.31
CA GLU A 507 -9.60 -36.03 -2.56
C GLU A 507 -8.27 -35.60 -1.93
N ILE A 508 -7.80 -34.39 -2.24
CA ILE A 508 -6.52 -33.88 -1.72
C ILE A 508 -6.59 -33.62 -0.21
N THR A 509 -7.74 -33.16 0.31
CA THR A 509 -7.95 -32.94 1.75
C THR A 509 -7.91 -34.25 2.51
N ASN A 510 -8.60 -35.27 2.02
CA ASN A 510 -8.63 -36.59 2.66
C ASN A 510 -7.25 -37.24 2.65
N LYS A 511 -6.52 -37.17 1.53
CA LYS A 511 -5.14 -37.67 1.45
C LYS A 511 -4.20 -36.93 2.41
N ALA A 512 -4.38 -35.61 2.58
CA ALA A 512 -3.53 -34.80 3.43
C ALA A 512 -3.83 -34.97 4.93
N LEU A 513 -5.11 -35.10 5.32
CA LEU A 513 -5.53 -35.31 6.71
C LEU A 513 -5.39 -36.77 7.17
N HIS A 514 -5.54 -37.71 6.25
CA HIS A 514 -5.45 -39.16 6.50
C HIS A 514 -4.44 -39.78 5.54
N PRO A 515 -3.15 -39.42 5.65
CA PRO A 515 -2.12 -40.04 4.82
C PRO A 515 -2.16 -41.56 5.04
N PRO A 516 -2.10 -42.37 3.96
CA PRO A 516 -2.13 -43.82 4.09
C PRO A 516 -1.00 -44.26 5.04
N GLN A 517 -1.32 -45.12 6.02
CA GLN A 517 -0.32 -45.77 6.86
C GLN A 517 0.60 -46.58 5.94
N THR A 518 1.77 -46.02 5.64
CA THR A 518 2.83 -46.76 4.99
C THR A 518 3.33 -47.79 6.00
N GLU A 519 3.30 -49.07 5.62
CA GLU A 519 3.98 -50.11 6.38
C GLU A 519 5.40 -49.64 6.67
N SER A 520 5.77 -49.65 7.95
CA SER A 520 7.00 -49.13 8.51
C SER A 520 8.23 -49.87 7.96
N THR A 521 8.60 -49.54 6.73
CA THR A 521 9.93 -49.78 6.20
C THR A 521 10.75 -48.55 6.57
N GLU A 522 11.82 -48.75 7.35
CA GLU A 522 12.76 -47.67 7.69
C GLU A 522 13.16 -46.94 6.41
N SER A 523 12.88 -45.63 6.34
CA SER A 523 13.24 -44.82 5.18
C SER A 523 14.76 -44.70 5.10
N LYS A 524 15.37 -45.35 4.12
CA LYS A 524 16.82 -45.34 3.93
C LYS A 524 17.23 -44.03 3.29
N ILE A 525 18.00 -43.22 4.01
CA ILE A 525 18.58 -41.97 3.50
C ILE A 525 20.09 -42.09 3.26
N GLU A 526 20.54 -41.58 2.11
CA GLU A 526 21.95 -41.57 1.68
C GLU A 526 22.27 -40.22 1.03
N PRO A 527 23.52 -39.72 1.11
CA PRO A 527 23.93 -38.59 0.30
C PRO A 527 23.77 -38.91 -1.20
N LEU A 528 23.55 -37.89 -2.03
CA LEU A 528 23.55 -38.07 -3.48
C LEU A 528 24.89 -38.66 -3.97
N PRO A 529 24.86 -39.49 -5.02
CA PRO A 529 26.07 -40.13 -5.52
C PRO A 529 27.01 -39.09 -6.16
N SER A 530 28.32 -39.34 -6.06
CA SER A 530 29.34 -38.36 -6.47
C SER A 530 29.32 -37.98 -7.95
N ASN A 531 28.73 -38.82 -8.81
CA ASN A 531 28.54 -38.52 -10.24
C ASN A 531 27.42 -37.50 -10.51
N ALA A 532 26.48 -37.35 -9.58
CA ALA A 532 25.36 -36.40 -9.62
C ALA A 532 25.67 -35.09 -8.86
N THR A 533 26.76 -35.03 -8.09
CA THR A 533 27.14 -33.85 -7.29
C THR A 533 28.35 -33.12 -7.85
N SER A 534 28.38 -31.79 -7.71
CA SER A 534 29.55 -30.94 -7.91
C SER A 534 29.63 -29.90 -6.79
N SER A 535 30.80 -29.31 -6.55
CA SER A 535 30.96 -28.22 -5.58
C SER A 535 31.85 -27.12 -6.15
N VAL A 536 31.43 -25.86 -6.06
CA VAL A 536 32.28 -24.70 -6.41
C VAL A 536 33.49 -24.59 -5.46
N LEU A 537 33.44 -25.24 -4.30
CA LEU A 537 34.53 -25.26 -3.34
C LEU A 537 35.56 -26.36 -3.65
N ASP A 538 35.09 -27.51 -4.13
CA ASP A 538 35.91 -28.74 -4.21
C ASP A 538 36.18 -29.19 -5.65
N SER A 539 35.43 -28.71 -6.64
CA SER A 539 35.62 -29.02 -8.06
C SER A 539 36.81 -28.28 -8.66
N LYS A 540 37.38 -28.83 -9.74
CA LYS A 540 38.52 -28.22 -10.43
C LYS A 540 38.12 -26.91 -11.12
N ALA A 541 39.03 -25.95 -11.12
CA ALA A 541 38.79 -24.65 -11.73
C ALA A 541 38.50 -24.75 -13.24
N GLU A 542 39.11 -25.71 -13.92
CA GLU A 542 38.89 -25.96 -15.36
C GLU A 542 37.45 -26.42 -15.65
N ASP A 543 36.89 -27.28 -14.78
CA ASP A 543 35.50 -27.76 -14.93
C ASP A 543 34.51 -26.59 -14.73
N LEU A 544 34.74 -25.76 -13.69
CA LEU A 544 33.93 -24.57 -13.41
C LEU A 544 33.98 -23.56 -14.57
N SER A 545 35.16 -23.31 -15.12
CA SER A 545 35.32 -22.42 -16.28
C SER A 545 34.64 -23.00 -17.53
N SER A 546 34.74 -24.31 -17.75
CA SER A 546 34.10 -24.97 -18.89
C SER A 546 32.57 -24.90 -18.79
N TRP A 547 31.99 -25.12 -17.60
CA TRP A 547 30.56 -24.99 -17.39
C TRP A 547 30.09 -23.55 -17.52
N TYR A 548 30.82 -22.59 -16.95
CA TYR A 548 30.50 -21.17 -17.09
C TYR A 548 30.45 -20.75 -18.57
N ASP A 549 31.44 -21.18 -19.36
CA ASP A 549 31.53 -20.87 -20.78
C ASP A 549 30.40 -21.51 -21.59
N SER A 550 30.09 -22.78 -21.31
CA SER A 550 28.97 -23.47 -21.94
C SER A 550 27.63 -22.83 -21.58
N GLY A 551 27.44 -22.42 -20.33
CA GLY A 551 26.22 -21.71 -19.91
C GLY A 551 26.06 -20.36 -20.59
N LEU A 552 27.15 -19.59 -20.75
CA LEU A 552 27.11 -18.32 -21.48
C LEU A 552 26.80 -18.52 -22.96
N GLU A 553 27.26 -19.61 -23.56
CA GLU A 553 26.91 -19.99 -24.92
C GLU A 553 25.40 -20.24 -25.04
N LEU A 554 24.81 -21.02 -24.13
CA LEU A 554 23.37 -21.29 -24.12
C LEU A 554 22.53 -20.03 -23.92
N ILE A 555 23.00 -19.09 -23.08
CA ILE A 555 22.40 -17.76 -22.95
C ILE A 555 22.50 -17.00 -24.28
N ALA A 556 23.67 -16.98 -24.92
CA ALA A 556 23.90 -16.30 -26.19
C ALA A 556 23.07 -16.88 -27.35
N GLU A 557 22.67 -18.15 -27.25
CA GLU A 557 21.76 -18.82 -28.18
C GLU A 557 20.27 -18.55 -27.90
N ASN A 558 19.94 -17.74 -26.89
CA ASN A 558 18.57 -17.44 -26.44
C ASN A 558 17.80 -18.69 -25.97
N LYS A 559 18.51 -19.70 -25.45
CA LYS A 559 17.92 -20.97 -24.98
C LYS A 559 17.62 -20.99 -23.48
N VAL A 560 17.95 -19.91 -22.77
CA VAL A 560 17.82 -19.82 -21.31
C VAL A 560 16.67 -18.89 -20.93
N ALA A 561 15.83 -19.34 -20.02
CA ALA A 561 14.83 -18.50 -19.35
C ALA A 561 14.95 -18.57 -17.83
N VAL A 562 14.30 -17.62 -17.17
CA VAL A 562 14.26 -17.53 -15.71
C VAL A 562 12.82 -17.54 -15.22
N VAL A 563 12.55 -18.30 -14.15
CA VAL A 563 11.28 -18.31 -13.44
C VAL A 563 11.48 -17.83 -12.01
N LEU A 564 10.88 -16.70 -11.67
CA LEU A 564 10.94 -16.12 -10.33
C LEU A 564 9.70 -16.50 -9.53
N MET A 565 9.90 -17.11 -8.36
CA MET A 565 8.82 -17.36 -7.39
C MET A 565 8.66 -16.15 -6.45
N ALA A 566 7.69 -15.29 -6.74
CA ALA A 566 7.41 -14.03 -6.03
C ALA A 566 5.97 -13.93 -5.47
N GLY A 567 5.27 -15.05 -5.26
CA GLY A 567 3.90 -15.06 -4.74
C GLY A 567 3.74 -14.69 -3.26
N GLY A 568 4.84 -14.57 -2.51
CA GLY A 568 4.82 -14.23 -1.07
C GLY A 568 4.73 -12.72 -0.82
N GLN A 569 3.84 -12.31 0.08
CA GLN A 569 3.80 -10.93 0.59
C GLN A 569 4.92 -10.67 1.61
N GLY A 570 5.35 -9.40 1.73
CA GLY A 570 6.34 -8.95 2.71
C GLY A 570 5.83 -8.83 4.16
N THR A 571 4.76 -9.53 4.54
CA THR A 571 4.07 -9.30 5.82
C THR A 571 4.94 -9.58 7.05
N ARG A 572 5.80 -10.61 7.01
CA ARG A 572 6.80 -10.89 8.06
C ARG A 572 7.89 -9.81 8.18
N LEU A 573 8.04 -8.99 7.14
CA LEU A 573 8.99 -7.87 7.08
C LEU A 573 8.33 -6.54 7.51
N GLY A 574 7.05 -6.56 7.89
CA GLY A 574 6.28 -5.36 8.21
C GLY A 574 5.85 -4.53 6.98
N SER A 575 5.88 -5.12 5.77
CA SER A 575 5.49 -4.45 4.53
C SER A 575 4.20 -5.05 3.94
N SER A 576 3.32 -4.19 3.42
CA SER A 576 2.15 -4.58 2.63
C SER A 576 2.48 -4.81 1.14
N ALA A 577 3.68 -4.43 0.69
CA ALA A 577 4.12 -4.63 -0.69
C ALA A 577 4.60 -6.08 -0.94
N PRO A 578 4.65 -6.53 -2.21
CA PRO A 578 5.34 -7.77 -2.58
C PRO A 578 6.79 -7.74 -2.10
N LYS A 579 7.32 -8.89 -1.69
CA LYS A 579 8.66 -8.97 -1.11
C LYS A 579 9.77 -8.47 -2.05
N GLY A 580 9.60 -8.65 -3.36
CA GLY A 580 10.57 -8.17 -4.35
C GLY A 580 10.73 -6.66 -4.42
N CYS A 581 9.73 -5.90 -3.96
CA CYS A 581 9.77 -4.43 -3.89
C CYS A 581 10.56 -3.90 -2.68
N PHE A 582 11.01 -4.77 -1.78
CA PHE A 582 11.59 -4.37 -0.50
C PHE A 582 12.99 -3.76 -0.67
N ASP A 583 13.23 -2.59 -0.07
CA ASP A 583 14.56 -1.98 0.09
C ASP A 583 15.19 -2.46 1.40
N ILE A 584 16.28 -3.23 1.29
CA ILE A 584 17.01 -3.75 2.45
C ILE A 584 17.92 -2.70 3.10
N GLY A 585 18.09 -1.52 2.49
CA GLY A 585 18.87 -0.40 2.99
C GLY A 585 20.28 -0.30 2.41
N LEU A 586 20.50 -0.84 1.21
CA LEU A 586 21.75 -0.63 0.45
C LEU A 586 21.98 0.86 0.14
N PRO A 587 23.23 1.30 -0.07
CA PRO A 587 23.53 2.68 -0.50
C PRO A 587 22.71 3.13 -1.72
N SER A 588 22.53 2.25 -2.72
CA SER A 588 21.75 2.53 -3.94
C SER A 588 20.23 2.58 -3.75
N LYS A 589 19.71 2.07 -2.61
CA LYS A 589 18.27 1.88 -2.35
C LYS A 589 17.54 0.94 -3.33
N LYS A 590 18.29 0.15 -4.11
CA LYS A 590 17.69 -0.80 -5.07
C LYS A 590 16.83 -1.85 -4.37
N SER A 591 15.68 -2.13 -4.97
CA SER A 591 14.82 -3.24 -4.57
C SER A 591 15.40 -4.59 -5.00
N LEU A 592 14.90 -5.69 -4.44
CA LEU A 592 15.31 -7.04 -4.86
C LEU A 592 14.97 -7.30 -6.33
N PHE A 593 13.82 -6.82 -6.83
CA PHE A 593 13.47 -6.93 -8.24
C PHE A 593 14.48 -6.19 -9.13
N GLN A 594 14.92 -4.99 -8.74
CA GLN A 594 15.90 -4.24 -9.52
C GLN A 594 17.25 -4.96 -9.56
N LEU A 595 17.77 -5.41 -8.41
CA LEU A 595 19.02 -6.17 -8.34
C LEU A 595 18.97 -7.42 -9.23
N GLN A 596 17.84 -8.14 -9.23
CA GLN A 596 17.65 -9.34 -10.05
C GLN A 596 17.53 -9.01 -11.54
N GLY A 597 16.80 -7.96 -11.91
CA GLY A 597 16.67 -7.50 -13.30
C GLY A 597 18.00 -7.04 -13.88
N GLU A 598 18.80 -6.31 -13.11
CA GLU A 598 20.13 -5.89 -13.54
C GLU A 598 21.12 -7.06 -13.68
N ARG A 599 20.99 -8.12 -12.87
CA ARG A 599 21.76 -9.38 -13.05
C ARG A 599 21.39 -10.07 -14.36
N ILE A 600 20.11 -10.06 -14.76
CA ILE A 600 19.67 -10.58 -16.07
C ILE A 600 20.30 -9.77 -17.19
N ALA A 601 20.15 -8.43 -17.15
CA ALA A 601 20.72 -7.54 -18.15
C ALA A 601 22.24 -7.72 -18.29
N ARG A 602 22.94 -7.93 -17.16
CA ARG A 602 24.38 -8.18 -17.18
C ARG A 602 24.73 -9.53 -17.80
N ALA A 603 24.00 -10.60 -17.47
CA ALA A 603 24.23 -11.91 -18.07
C ALA A 603 24.03 -11.88 -19.60
N GLU A 604 22.99 -11.19 -20.08
CA GLU A 604 22.77 -10.95 -21.51
C GLU A 604 23.96 -10.21 -22.15
N GLN A 605 24.46 -9.15 -21.51
CA GLN A 605 25.61 -8.39 -21.99
C GLN A 605 26.90 -9.22 -22.06
N LEU A 606 27.17 -10.03 -21.02
CA LEU A 606 28.35 -10.90 -20.96
C LEU A 606 28.32 -11.95 -22.08
N ALA A 607 27.18 -12.63 -22.25
CA ALA A 607 26.97 -13.62 -23.29
C ALA A 607 27.08 -12.99 -24.69
N LYS A 608 26.42 -11.85 -24.90
CA LYS A 608 26.46 -11.07 -26.15
C LYS A 608 27.90 -10.72 -26.54
N LYS A 609 28.67 -10.18 -25.60
CA LYS A 609 30.07 -9.78 -25.81
C LYS A 609 30.97 -10.98 -26.09
N LYS A 610 30.84 -12.05 -25.31
CA LYS A 610 31.71 -13.24 -25.43
C LYS A 610 31.51 -14.00 -26.73
N HIS A 611 30.26 -14.16 -27.18
CA HIS A 611 29.92 -14.94 -28.38
C HIS A 611 29.60 -14.09 -29.62
N GLY A 612 29.78 -12.76 -29.55
CA GLY A 612 29.63 -11.86 -30.70
C GLY A 612 28.22 -11.84 -31.31
N LYS A 613 27.17 -11.97 -30.49
CA LYS A 613 25.78 -11.96 -30.95
C LYS A 613 25.24 -10.53 -31.07
N GLU A 614 24.28 -10.30 -31.98
CA GLU A 614 23.63 -8.99 -32.11
C GLU A 614 22.58 -8.74 -31.03
N SER A 615 21.82 -9.78 -30.68
CA SER A 615 20.78 -9.76 -29.65
C SER A 615 20.89 -11.01 -28.80
N VAL A 616 20.82 -10.82 -27.48
CA VAL A 616 20.75 -11.87 -26.48
C VAL A 616 19.60 -11.52 -25.54
N THR A 617 18.77 -12.50 -25.19
CA THR A 617 17.58 -12.31 -24.38
C THR A 617 17.38 -13.49 -23.46
N ILE A 618 17.14 -13.19 -22.18
CA ILE A 618 16.72 -14.14 -21.16
C ILE A 618 15.30 -13.75 -20.72
N PRO A 619 14.26 -14.48 -21.15
CA PRO A 619 12.89 -14.21 -20.71
C PRO A 619 12.77 -14.38 -19.19
N TRP A 620 12.13 -13.41 -18.54
CA TRP A 620 11.88 -13.40 -17.10
C TRP A 620 10.40 -13.63 -16.81
N TYR A 621 10.07 -14.83 -16.34
CA TYR A 621 8.73 -15.23 -15.95
C TYR A 621 8.55 -15.04 -14.44
N VAL A 622 7.76 -14.05 -14.03
CA VAL A 622 7.57 -13.68 -12.62
C VAL A 622 6.25 -14.23 -12.10
N MET A 623 6.32 -15.29 -11.29
CA MET A 623 5.16 -15.90 -10.65
C MET A 623 4.73 -15.09 -9.43
N THR A 624 3.48 -14.64 -9.44
CA THR A 624 2.83 -13.91 -8.35
C THR A 624 1.70 -14.74 -7.73
N SER A 625 1.02 -14.16 -6.75
CA SER A 625 -0.27 -14.60 -6.19
C SER A 625 -1.28 -13.48 -6.37
N GLY A 626 -2.58 -13.74 -6.27
CA GLY A 626 -3.62 -12.71 -6.42
C GLY A 626 -3.33 -11.39 -5.69
N PRO A 627 -2.97 -11.41 -4.39
CA PRO A 627 -2.65 -10.19 -3.65
C PRO A 627 -1.36 -9.47 -4.08
N THR A 628 -0.43 -10.15 -4.75
CA THR A 628 0.86 -9.59 -5.18
C THR A 628 0.90 -9.22 -6.66
N ARG A 629 -0.05 -9.71 -7.46
CA ARG A 629 -0.10 -9.51 -8.92
C ARG A 629 -0.10 -8.04 -9.33
N GLY A 630 -1.16 -7.31 -9.00
CA GLY A 630 -1.34 -5.91 -9.40
C GLY A 630 -0.21 -4.99 -8.90
N PRO A 631 0.19 -5.04 -7.61
CA PRO A 631 1.32 -4.27 -7.11
C PRO A 631 2.65 -4.58 -7.81
N THR A 632 2.91 -5.86 -8.14
CA THR A 632 4.14 -6.25 -8.85
C THR A 632 4.15 -5.67 -10.27
N GLU A 633 3.06 -5.82 -11.03
CA GLU A 633 2.97 -5.27 -12.39
C GLU A 633 3.17 -3.77 -12.42
N ARG A 634 2.55 -3.05 -11.48
CA ARG A 634 2.70 -1.61 -11.34
C ARG A 634 4.15 -1.23 -11.04
N PHE A 635 4.79 -1.91 -10.09
CA PHE A 635 6.17 -1.63 -9.71
C PHE A 635 7.14 -1.82 -10.88
N PHE A 636 6.96 -2.87 -11.69
CA PHE A 636 7.76 -3.07 -12.91
C PHE A 636 7.53 -1.96 -13.94
N GLN A 637 6.28 -1.51 -14.12
CA GLN A 637 5.94 -0.43 -15.06
C GLN A 637 6.54 0.91 -14.62
N GLU A 638 6.39 1.27 -13.35
CA GLU A 638 6.92 2.51 -12.76
C GLU A 638 8.44 2.59 -12.86
N ASN A 639 9.13 1.45 -12.80
CA ASN A 639 10.59 1.37 -12.90
C ASN A 639 11.08 0.98 -14.31
N ASN A 640 10.25 1.16 -15.34
CA ASN A 640 10.58 0.87 -16.74
C ASN A 640 11.26 -0.51 -16.95
N PHE A 641 10.73 -1.53 -16.27
CA PHE A 641 11.21 -2.91 -16.30
C PHE A 641 12.71 -3.05 -15.98
N PHE A 642 13.27 -2.11 -15.21
CA PHE A 642 14.67 -2.05 -14.81
C PHE A 642 15.65 -2.07 -16.00
N GLY A 643 15.23 -1.51 -17.14
CA GLY A 643 16.02 -1.48 -18.38
C GLY A 643 15.92 -2.75 -19.24
N LEU A 644 15.14 -3.75 -18.83
CA LEU A 644 14.79 -4.91 -19.65
C LEU A 644 13.65 -4.55 -20.61
N ASN A 645 13.58 -5.24 -21.74
CA ASN A 645 12.45 -5.07 -22.67
C ASN A 645 11.17 -5.66 -22.06
N LYS A 646 10.07 -4.89 -22.07
CA LYS A 646 8.77 -5.28 -21.51
C LYS A 646 8.27 -6.62 -22.03
N GLU A 647 8.41 -6.88 -23.33
CA GLU A 647 7.98 -8.13 -23.97
C GLU A 647 8.73 -9.37 -23.47
N ASN A 648 9.85 -9.21 -22.77
CA ASN A 648 10.65 -10.29 -22.20
C ASN A 648 10.39 -10.47 -20.70
N VAL A 649 9.53 -9.66 -20.08
CA VAL A 649 9.12 -9.79 -18.69
C VAL A 649 7.65 -10.18 -18.64
N THR A 650 7.36 -11.43 -18.26
CA THR A 650 6.00 -11.96 -18.17
C THR A 650 5.65 -12.21 -16.72
N VAL A 651 4.79 -11.37 -16.16
CA VAL A 651 4.18 -11.66 -14.85
C VAL A 651 3.06 -12.68 -15.06
N PHE A 652 3.00 -13.75 -14.28
CA PHE A 652 1.88 -14.73 -14.25
C PHE A 652 1.45 -15.01 -12.80
N GLU A 653 0.30 -15.63 -12.59
CA GLU A 653 -0.26 -15.88 -11.25
C GLU A 653 -0.33 -17.38 -10.97
N GLN A 654 0.01 -17.79 -9.74
CA GLN A 654 -0.19 -19.15 -9.26
C GLN A 654 -1.64 -19.41 -8.85
N GLY A 655 -2.00 -20.67 -8.70
CA GLY A 655 -3.31 -21.06 -8.24
C GLY A 655 -3.58 -20.69 -6.78
N VAL A 656 -4.81 -20.93 -6.36
CA VAL A 656 -5.20 -20.88 -4.95
C VAL A 656 -5.98 -22.13 -4.62
N LEU A 657 -5.88 -22.57 -3.37
CA LEU A 657 -6.73 -23.60 -2.80
C LEU A 657 -7.64 -23.00 -1.72
N PRO A 658 -8.88 -23.50 -1.59
CA PRO A 658 -9.72 -23.17 -0.45
C PRO A 658 -9.04 -23.57 0.86
N CYS A 659 -9.18 -22.72 1.87
CA CYS A 659 -8.88 -23.05 3.25
C CYS A 659 -9.92 -24.06 3.76
N ILE A 660 -9.47 -25.10 4.44
CA ILE A 660 -10.31 -26.22 4.86
C ILE A 660 -10.36 -26.29 6.39
N SER A 661 -11.52 -26.56 6.98
CA SER A 661 -11.66 -26.79 8.42
C SER A 661 -10.99 -28.10 8.84
N ASN A 662 -10.85 -28.34 10.15
CA ASN A 662 -10.31 -29.60 10.64
C ASN A 662 -11.19 -30.81 10.29
N GLU A 663 -12.47 -30.58 9.99
CA GLU A 663 -13.47 -31.56 9.60
C GLU A 663 -13.55 -31.77 8.08
N GLY A 664 -12.65 -31.14 7.31
CA GLY A 664 -12.61 -31.28 5.85
C GLY A 664 -13.59 -30.39 5.08
N LYS A 665 -14.17 -29.36 5.71
CA LYS A 665 -15.15 -28.45 5.07
C LYS A 665 -14.47 -27.20 4.52
N ILE A 666 -14.85 -26.76 3.32
CA ILE A 666 -14.41 -25.47 2.76
C ILE A 666 -14.86 -24.33 3.68
N LEU A 667 -13.92 -23.47 4.08
CA LEU A 667 -14.17 -22.30 4.92
C LEU A 667 -14.59 -21.09 4.07
N LEU A 668 -15.63 -20.39 4.51
CA LEU A 668 -16.04 -19.10 3.97
C LEU A 668 -15.31 -17.97 4.73
N GLU A 669 -14.65 -17.05 4.02
CA GLU A 669 -14.07 -15.82 4.60
C GLU A 669 -15.19 -14.84 4.97
N SER A 670 -16.19 -14.74 4.09
CA SER A 670 -17.42 -13.96 4.26
C SER A 670 -18.61 -14.73 3.69
N LYS A 671 -19.83 -14.22 3.89
CA LYS A 671 -21.06 -14.85 3.34
C LYS A 671 -21.02 -15.02 1.81
N ALA A 672 -20.23 -14.20 1.11
CA ALA A 672 -20.13 -14.15 -0.34
C ALA A 672 -18.76 -14.60 -0.87
N LYS A 673 -17.86 -15.12 -0.03
CA LYS A 673 -16.47 -15.37 -0.43
C LYS A 673 -15.85 -16.56 0.29
N VAL A 674 -15.27 -17.47 -0.48
CA VAL A 674 -14.45 -18.58 0.03
C VAL A 674 -13.12 -18.05 0.55
N ALA A 675 -12.70 -18.51 1.73
CA ALA A 675 -11.36 -18.26 2.24
C ALA A 675 -10.36 -19.07 1.42
N VAL A 676 -9.40 -18.41 0.78
CA VAL A 676 -8.41 -19.05 -0.09
C VAL A 676 -6.99 -18.70 0.34
N ALA A 677 -6.04 -19.58 0.00
CA ALA A 677 -4.62 -19.32 0.15
C ALA A 677 -3.87 -19.80 -1.11
N PRO A 678 -2.69 -19.22 -1.42
CA PRO A 678 -1.84 -19.77 -2.47
C PRO A 678 -1.55 -21.26 -2.22
N ASP A 679 -1.47 -22.03 -3.30
CA ASP A 679 -1.33 -23.49 -3.29
C ASP A 679 0.11 -23.98 -3.06
N GLY A 680 0.95 -23.14 -2.45
CA GLY A 680 2.36 -23.41 -2.19
C GLY A 680 3.28 -23.10 -3.39
N ASN A 681 4.59 -23.16 -3.19
CA ASN A 681 5.53 -22.89 -4.29
C ASN A 681 5.55 -24.01 -5.35
N GLY A 682 5.04 -25.21 -5.04
CA GLY A 682 4.81 -26.30 -5.99
C GLY A 682 3.65 -26.04 -6.96
N GLY A 683 2.72 -25.13 -6.62
CA GLY A 683 1.70 -24.62 -7.54
C GLY A 683 2.27 -23.96 -8.79
N LEU A 684 3.59 -23.66 -8.78
CA LEU A 684 4.36 -23.23 -9.93
C LEU A 684 4.09 -24.05 -11.18
N TYR A 685 4.11 -25.38 -11.08
CA TYR A 685 4.05 -26.24 -12.25
C TYR A 685 2.72 -26.09 -12.99
N GLN A 686 1.61 -26.16 -12.25
CA GLN A 686 0.29 -25.98 -12.82
C GLN A 686 0.11 -24.57 -13.38
N ALA A 687 0.66 -23.55 -12.69
CA ALA A 687 0.61 -22.16 -13.11
C ALA A 687 1.38 -21.91 -14.43
N LEU A 688 2.54 -22.53 -14.62
CA LEU A 688 3.33 -22.43 -15.86
C LEU A 688 2.54 -22.92 -17.09
N VAL A 689 1.73 -23.97 -16.92
CA VAL A 689 0.87 -24.51 -17.99
C VAL A 689 -0.36 -23.62 -18.21
N GLN A 690 -1.10 -23.30 -17.15
CA GLN A 690 -2.37 -22.57 -17.25
C GLN A 690 -2.19 -21.13 -17.75
N SER A 691 -1.09 -20.48 -17.40
CA SER A 691 -0.78 -19.12 -17.86
C SER A 691 -0.20 -19.06 -19.27
N GLY A 692 0.03 -20.21 -19.92
CA GLY A 692 0.65 -20.29 -21.24
C GLY A 692 2.15 -20.02 -21.25
N VAL A 693 2.82 -20.00 -20.09
CA VAL A 693 4.27 -19.77 -20.00
C VAL A 693 5.05 -20.91 -20.65
N VAL A 694 4.67 -22.18 -20.46
CA VAL A 694 5.32 -23.31 -21.16
C VAL A 694 5.18 -23.17 -22.68
N GLU A 695 4.02 -22.74 -23.17
CA GLU A 695 3.81 -22.47 -24.60
C GLU A 695 4.66 -21.29 -25.09
N ASN A 696 4.82 -20.25 -24.26
CA ASN A 696 5.70 -19.12 -24.59
C ASN A 696 7.18 -19.55 -24.67
N MET A 697 7.64 -20.38 -23.73
CA MET A 697 8.98 -20.99 -23.73
C MET A 697 9.19 -21.82 -25.00
N ARG A 698 8.21 -22.65 -25.38
CA ARG A 698 8.22 -23.44 -26.62
C ARG A 698 8.41 -22.56 -27.85
N LYS A 699 7.58 -21.50 -27.98
CA LYS A 699 7.64 -20.55 -29.10
C LYS A 699 8.99 -19.82 -29.20
N ARG A 700 9.64 -19.58 -28.07
CA ARG A 700 10.93 -18.90 -27.99
C ARG A 700 12.13 -19.83 -28.15
N GLY A 701 11.91 -21.16 -28.21
CA GLY A 701 13.00 -22.14 -28.31
C GLY A 701 13.81 -22.27 -27.02
N ILE A 702 13.19 -22.05 -25.86
CA ILE A 702 13.85 -22.22 -24.56
C ILE A 702 14.09 -23.71 -24.29
N GLU A 703 15.30 -24.05 -23.86
CA GLU A 703 15.72 -25.42 -23.51
C GLU A 703 16.08 -25.54 -22.02
N HIS A 704 16.48 -24.44 -21.40
CA HIS A 704 17.05 -24.38 -20.04
C HIS A 704 16.34 -23.34 -19.19
N ILE A 705 15.84 -23.73 -18.03
CA ILE A 705 15.07 -22.84 -17.15
C ILE A 705 15.72 -22.81 -15.77
N HIS A 706 16.09 -21.62 -15.30
CA HIS A 706 16.53 -21.41 -13.92
C HIS A 706 15.37 -20.84 -13.09
N ALA A 707 14.94 -21.56 -12.07
CA ALA A 707 13.91 -21.11 -11.12
C ALA A 707 14.49 -20.83 -9.72
N TYR A 708 14.05 -19.74 -9.08
CA TYR A 708 14.51 -19.37 -7.74
C TYR A 708 13.48 -18.54 -6.96
N CYS A 709 13.70 -18.38 -5.64
CA CYS A 709 12.88 -17.56 -4.77
C CYS A 709 13.32 -16.09 -4.72
N VAL A 710 12.34 -15.17 -4.71
CA VAL A 710 12.58 -13.71 -4.70
C VAL A 710 13.37 -13.20 -3.48
N ASP A 711 13.39 -13.94 -2.37
CA ASP A 711 13.98 -13.47 -1.12
C ASP A 711 15.48 -13.66 -1.00
N ASN A 712 16.12 -14.38 -1.91
CA ASN A 712 17.58 -14.50 -1.89
C ASN A 712 18.22 -13.26 -2.52
N CYS A 713 18.79 -12.38 -1.69
CA CYS A 713 19.41 -11.13 -2.11
C CYS A 713 20.71 -11.37 -2.93
N LEU A 714 21.39 -12.48 -2.72
CA LEU A 714 22.63 -12.87 -3.41
C LEU A 714 22.42 -13.79 -4.62
N VAL A 715 21.17 -14.05 -5.03
CA VAL A 715 20.90 -14.99 -6.12
C VAL A 715 21.63 -14.62 -7.42
N LYS A 716 22.45 -15.53 -7.93
CA LYS A 716 23.04 -15.44 -9.28
C LYS A 716 22.00 -15.79 -10.33
N VAL A 717 21.21 -14.80 -10.76
CA VAL A 717 20.13 -14.98 -11.73
C VAL A 717 20.69 -15.44 -13.07
N ALA A 718 20.09 -16.49 -13.66
CA ALA A 718 20.61 -17.17 -14.86
C ALA A 718 22.11 -17.56 -14.76
N ASP A 719 22.55 -18.10 -13.62
CA ASP A 719 23.96 -18.49 -13.42
C ASP A 719 24.49 -19.41 -14.53
N PRO A 720 25.46 -18.94 -15.34
CA PRO A 720 26.02 -19.73 -16.43
C PRO A 720 26.70 -21.02 -15.95
N ALA A 721 27.39 -20.99 -14.80
CA ALA A 721 28.10 -22.17 -14.31
C ALA A 721 27.13 -23.30 -13.94
N PHE A 722 26.03 -22.97 -13.26
CA PHE A 722 25.00 -23.94 -12.92
C PHE A 722 24.24 -24.48 -14.12
N ILE A 723 23.88 -23.60 -15.07
CA ILE A 723 23.20 -24.00 -16.31
C ILE A 723 24.10 -24.92 -17.15
N GLY A 724 25.36 -24.54 -17.36
CA GLY A 724 26.31 -25.35 -18.11
C GLY A 724 26.62 -26.68 -17.45
N PHE A 725 26.71 -26.72 -16.12
CA PHE A 725 26.83 -27.98 -15.37
C PHE A 725 25.63 -28.90 -15.62
N ALA A 726 24.41 -28.41 -15.43
CA ALA A 726 23.20 -29.20 -15.63
C ALA A 726 23.05 -29.68 -17.09
N ALA A 727 23.30 -28.80 -18.06
CA ALA A 727 23.27 -29.13 -19.48
C ALA A 727 24.33 -30.19 -19.84
N SER A 728 25.57 -30.07 -19.32
CA SER A 728 26.64 -31.06 -19.57
C SER A 728 26.29 -32.45 -19.06
N LYS A 729 25.51 -32.54 -17.99
CA LYS A 729 25.02 -33.79 -17.39
C LYS A 729 23.75 -34.32 -18.05
N LYS A 730 23.09 -33.53 -18.92
CA LYS A 730 21.84 -33.89 -19.61
C LYS A 730 20.74 -34.31 -18.63
N VAL A 731 20.68 -33.63 -17.49
CA VAL A 731 19.66 -33.85 -16.45
C VAL A 731 18.39 -33.08 -16.73
N ASP A 732 17.29 -33.56 -16.18
CA ASP A 732 15.99 -32.91 -16.26
C ASP A 732 15.80 -31.89 -15.14
N ILE A 733 16.35 -32.18 -13.96
CA ILE A 733 16.43 -31.23 -12.86
C ILE A 733 17.86 -31.17 -12.34
N ALA A 734 18.32 -29.97 -12.03
CA ALA A 734 19.44 -29.79 -11.12
C ALA A 734 19.05 -28.83 -9.99
N THR A 735 19.77 -28.88 -8.88
CA THR A 735 19.51 -28.02 -7.73
C THR A 735 20.79 -27.41 -7.20
N LYS A 736 20.73 -26.18 -6.71
CA LYS A 736 21.81 -25.57 -5.94
C LYS A 736 21.58 -25.79 -4.45
N VAL A 737 22.68 -26.02 -3.75
CA VAL A 737 22.72 -26.13 -2.30
C VAL A 737 23.86 -25.30 -1.74
N VAL A 738 23.76 -24.93 -0.48
CA VAL A 738 24.90 -24.43 0.29
C VAL A 738 25.33 -25.47 1.30
N ARG A 739 26.57 -25.36 1.77
CA ARG A 739 27.03 -26.17 2.87
C ARG A 739 26.22 -25.86 4.14
N LYS A 740 25.66 -26.90 4.76
CA LYS A 740 25.02 -26.81 6.08
C LYS A 740 26.07 -26.37 7.12
N ARG A 741 25.78 -25.30 7.87
CA ARG A 741 26.70 -24.69 8.85
C ARG A 741 26.97 -25.61 10.03
N ASN A 742 25.93 -26.27 10.53
CA ASN A 742 26.01 -27.20 11.65
C ASN A 742 24.79 -28.14 11.66
N ALA A 743 24.84 -29.19 12.50
CA ALA A 743 23.80 -30.21 12.57
C ALA A 743 22.40 -29.66 12.90
N LYS A 744 22.32 -28.58 13.68
CA LYS A 744 21.07 -27.98 14.18
C LYS A 744 20.46 -26.93 13.25
N GLU A 745 21.12 -26.60 12.14
CA GLU A 745 20.56 -25.66 11.16
C GLU A 745 19.24 -26.20 10.59
N SER A 746 18.16 -25.43 10.71
CA SER A 746 16.80 -25.79 10.29
C SER A 746 16.59 -25.58 8.80
N VAL A 747 17.21 -26.44 8.00
CA VAL A 747 17.15 -26.42 6.52
C VAL A 747 16.81 -27.80 5.99
N GLY A 748 15.98 -27.86 4.96
CA GLY A 748 15.73 -29.08 4.19
C GLY A 748 17.01 -29.54 3.50
N LEU A 749 17.23 -30.86 3.45
CA LEU A 749 18.45 -31.46 2.93
C LEU A 749 18.16 -32.23 1.65
N ILE A 750 18.94 -31.94 0.62
CA ILE A 750 18.86 -32.64 -0.66
C ILE A 750 19.69 -33.90 -0.56
N LEU A 751 19.04 -35.04 -0.72
CA LEU A 751 19.65 -36.35 -0.52
C LEU A 751 18.94 -37.41 -1.34
N GLN A 752 19.38 -38.65 -1.22
CA GLN A 752 18.72 -39.81 -1.77
C GLN A 752 17.85 -40.47 -0.69
N LYS A 753 16.53 -40.51 -0.87
CA LYS A 753 15.59 -41.25 -0.02
C LYS A 753 15.07 -42.43 -0.80
N ASN A 754 15.27 -43.65 -0.29
CA ASN A 754 14.83 -44.90 -0.93
C ASN A 754 15.26 -45.04 -2.40
N GLY A 755 16.49 -44.63 -2.74
CA GLY A 755 17.00 -44.74 -4.11
C GLY A 755 16.63 -43.60 -5.06
N ARG A 756 15.84 -42.61 -4.60
CA ARG A 756 15.36 -41.48 -5.39
C ARG A 756 15.90 -40.15 -4.86
N PRO A 757 16.13 -39.14 -5.71
CA PRO A 757 16.48 -37.81 -5.24
C PRO A 757 15.27 -37.18 -4.54
N ASP A 758 15.50 -36.57 -3.38
CA ASP A 758 14.43 -36.04 -2.54
C ASP A 758 14.94 -34.90 -1.65
N VAL A 759 14.01 -34.22 -0.98
CA VAL A 759 14.29 -33.26 0.10
C VAL A 759 13.71 -33.78 1.39
N VAL A 760 14.56 -33.96 2.41
CA VAL A 760 14.12 -34.29 3.76
C VAL A 760 14.13 -33.02 4.59
N GLU A 761 12.97 -32.65 5.11
CA GLU A 761 12.83 -31.50 6.01
C GLU A 761 13.55 -31.75 7.34
N TYR A 762 14.04 -30.68 7.96
CA TYR A 762 14.81 -30.77 9.21
C TYR A 762 14.03 -31.40 10.37
N SER A 763 12.70 -31.39 10.32
CA SER A 763 11.83 -32.05 11.30
C SER A 763 11.72 -33.56 11.11
N GLU A 764 12.15 -34.09 9.95
CA GLU A 764 12.05 -35.51 9.59
C GLU A 764 13.39 -36.25 9.67
N ILE A 765 14.52 -35.53 9.79
CA ILE A 765 15.83 -36.14 9.93
C ILE A 765 16.11 -36.50 11.40
N SER A 766 16.65 -37.69 11.63
CA SER A 766 17.06 -38.14 12.97
C SER A 766 18.23 -37.30 13.50
N SER A 767 18.38 -37.19 14.82
CA SER A 767 19.54 -36.50 15.40
C SER A 767 20.86 -37.19 15.05
N GLU A 768 20.87 -38.52 14.96
CA GLU A 768 22.04 -39.31 14.55
C GLU A 768 22.47 -38.95 13.13
N ASP A 769 21.54 -38.93 12.18
CA ASP A 769 21.83 -38.57 10.79
C ASP A 769 22.22 -37.10 10.65
N ALA A 770 21.58 -36.20 11.40
CA ALA A 770 21.90 -34.78 11.38
C ALA A 770 23.32 -34.48 11.87
N GLU A 771 23.85 -35.28 12.81
CA GLU A 771 25.19 -35.15 13.39
C GLU A 771 26.25 -36.00 12.67
N ALA A 772 25.84 -36.94 11.82
CA ALA A 772 26.72 -37.84 11.09
C ALA A 772 27.79 -37.07 10.28
N LYS A 773 29.04 -37.54 10.36
CA LYS A 773 30.20 -36.95 9.68
C LYS A 773 30.51 -37.65 8.36
N ASP A 774 31.06 -36.90 7.41
CA ASP A 774 31.48 -37.46 6.13
C ASP A 774 32.66 -38.43 6.35
N PRO A 775 32.59 -39.69 5.89
CA PRO A 775 33.66 -40.65 6.09
C PRO A 775 34.98 -40.27 5.37
N LYS A 776 34.93 -39.37 4.39
CA LYS A 776 36.12 -38.87 3.68
C LYS A 776 36.72 -37.62 4.32
N ASP A 777 35.93 -36.89 5.11
CA ASP A 777 36.35 -35.67 5.82
C ASP A 777 35.50 -35.48 7.09
N SER A 778 36.07 -35.78 8.25
CA SER A 778 35.37 -35.73 9.54
C SER A 778 34.97 -34.33 9.99
N GLU A 779 35.53 -33.28 9.38
CA GLU A 779 35.12 -31.90 9.65
C GLU A 779 33.77 -31.57 9.00
N LEU A 780 33.39 -32.31 7.95
CA LEU A 780 32.15 -32.11 7.22
C LEU A 780 31.02 -32.99 7.75
N LEU A 781 29.79 -32.48 7.67
CA LEU A 781 28.59 -33.29 7.88
C LEU A 781 28.35 -34.19 6.66
N LYS A 782 27.95 -35.44 6.91
CA LYS A 782 27.55 -36.40 5.88
C LYS A 782 26.38 -35.86 5.06
N PHE A 783 25.34 -35.35 5.74
CA PHE A 783 24.19 -34.70 5.13
C PHE A 783 24.32 -33.18 5.25
N ARG A 784 24.89 -32.55 4.22
CA ARG A 784 25.23 -31.11 4.23
C ARG A 784 24.67 -30.29 3.09
N ALA A 785 23.97 -30.92 2.14
CA ALA A 785 23.41 -30.27 0.97
C ALA A 785 22.13 -29.49 1.33
N ALA A 786 22.29 -28.30 1.94
CA ALA A 786 21.19 -27.48 2.40
C ALA A 786 20.46 -26.84 1.21
N ASN A 787 19.16 -27.13 1.08
CA ASN A 787 18.31 -26.61 0.03
C ASN A 787 18.16 -25.09 0.15
N ILE A 788 18.41 -24.38 -0.95
CA ILE A 788 18.21 -22.93 -1.05
C ILE A 788 17.11 -22.53 -2.04
N VAL A 789 16.32 -23.51 -2.50
CA VAL A 789 15.19 -23.34 -3.43
C VAL A 789 15.64 -22.61 -4.71
N ASN A 790 16.68 -23.15 -5.32
CA ASN A 790 17.27 -22.66 -6.56
C ASN A 790 17.51 -23.88 -7.46
N HIS A 791 16.79 -23.93 -8.57
CA HIS A 791 16.64 -25.13 -9.39
C HIS A 791 16.83 -24.82 -10.86
N TYR A 792 17.36 -25.80 -11.58
CA TYR A 792 17.39 -25.86 -13.02
C TYR A 792 16.35 -26.88 -13.48
N TYR A 793 15.68 -26.59 -14.60
CA TYR A 793 14.81 -27.53 -15.30
C TYR A 793 15.17 -27.57 -16.78
N SER A 794 15.16 -28.78 -17.37
CA SER A 794 15.07 -28.93 -18.81
C SER A 794 13.68 -28.52 -19.29
N PHE A 795 13.57 -27.94 -20.49
CA PHE A 795 12.27 -27.63 -21.07
C PHE A 795 11.41 -28.89 -21.25
N GLY A 796 12.01 -30.02 -21.66
CA GLY A 796 11.30 -31.29 -21.80
C GLY A 796 10.66 -31.77 -20.50
N PHE A 797 11.31 -31.57 -19.36
CA PHE A 797 10.70 -31.84 -18.06
C PHE A 797 9.48 -30.96 -17.80
N LEU A 798 9.57 -29.64 -18.02
CA LEU A 798 8.43 -28.73 -17.83
C LEU A 798 7.29 -28.99 -18.84
N GLU A 799 7.60 -29.48 -20.04
CA GLU A 799 6.58 -29.87 -21.01
C GLU A 799 5.73 -31.06 -20.53
N SER A 800 6.33 -31.98 -19.76
CA SER A 800 5.65 -33.15 -19.19
C SER A 800 4.78 -32.87 -17.95
N ILE A 801 4.73 -31.62 -17.46
CA ILE A 801 3.95 -31.23 -16.26
C ILE A 801 2.54 -31.85 -16.21
N PRO A 802 1.74 -31.85 -17.30
CA PRO A 802 0.40 -32.43 -17.28
C PRO A 802 0.33 -33.91 -16.87
N GLU A 803 1.42 -34.66 -17.03
CA GLU A 803 1.51 -36.10 -16.72
C GLU A 803 1.72 -36.41 -15.23
N TRP A 804 2.25 -35.45 -14.47
CA TRP A 804 2.70 -35.68 -13.10
C TRP A 804 2.30 -34.61 -12.08
N ALA A 805 1.90 -33.40 -12.48
CA ALA A 805 1.56 -32.33 -11.53
C ALA A 805 0.46 -32.70 -10.53
N LYS A 806 -0.53 -33.49 -10.97
CA LYS A 806 -1.61 -34.01 -10.11
C LYS A 806 -1.15 -35.04 -9.07
N LYS A 807 0.06 -35.60 -9.23
CA LYS A 807 0.66 -36.57 -8.31
C LYS A 807 1.43 -35.90 -7.17
N LEU A 808 1.67 -34.59 -7.27
CA LEU A 808 2.37 -33.86 -6.22
C LEU A 808 1.57 -33.90 -4.91
N PRO A 809 2.22 -34.20 -3.78
CA PRO A 809 1.57 -34.22 -2.48
C PRO A 809 1.14 -32.81 -2.08
N HIS A 810 0.13 -32.75 -1.22
CA HIS A 810 -0.30 -31.51 -0.57
C HIS A 810 0.06 -31.61 0.91
N HIS A 811 0.90 -30.70 1.36
CA HIS A 811 1.36 -30.62 2.74
C HIS A 811 0.39 -29.79 3.58
N VAL A 812 0.20 -30.22 4.84
CA VAL A 812 -0.78 -29.60 5.75
C VAL A 812 -0.11 -28.52 6.59
N ALA A 813 -0.52 -27.26 6.38
CA ALA A 813 -0.17 -26.15 7.25
C ALA A 813 -1.38 -25.76 8.13
N ARG A 814 -1.35 -26.14 9.41
CA ARG A 814 -2.40 -25.76 10.38
C ARG A 814 -2.32 -24.27 10.72
N LYS A 815 -3.42 -23.53 10.54
CA LYS A 815 -3.47 -22.06 10.72
C LYS A 815 -4.73 -21.62 11.44
N LYS A 816 -4.65 -20.41 12.02
CA LYS A 816 -5.81 -19.65 12.50
C LYS A 816 -6.39 -18.90 11.30
N ILE A 817 -7.51 -19.38 10.77
CA ILE A 817 -8.13 -18.88 9.54
C ILE A 817 -9.46 -18.20 9.92
N PRO A 818 -9.55 -16.86 9.81
CA PRO A 818 -10.83 -16.16 9.99
C PRO A 818 -11.89 -16.73 9.04
N TYR A 819 -13.09 -16.98 9.56
CA TYR A 819 -14.17 -17.60 8.80
C TYR A 819 -15.54 -17.08 9.23
N VAL A 820 -16.55 -17.21 8.37
CA VAL A 820 -17.95 -17.02 8.73
C VAL A 820 -18.54 -18.33 9.25
N ASN A 821 -19.14 -18.28 10.45
CA ASN A 821 -19.93 -19.38 10.97
C ASN A 821 -21.20 -19.53 10.11
N THR A 822 -21.41 -20.72 9.55
CA THR A 822 -22.51 -20.99 8.61
C THR A 822 -23.90 -21.04 9.26
N GLU A 823 -23.98 -21.23 10.58
CA GLU A 823 -25.22 -21.24 11.36
C GLU A 823 -25.64 -19.83 11.75
N THR A 824 -24.71 -19.02 12.28
CA THR A 824 -25.00 -17.67 12.80
C THR A 824 -24.82 -16.58 11.74
N GLY A 825 -23.95 -16.79 10.75
CA GLY A 825 -23.55 -15.79 9.76
C GLY A 825 -22.55 -14.76 10.28
N GLU A 826 -21.97 -14.96 11.45
CA GLU A 826 -20.99 -14.06 12.06
C GLU A 826 -19.56 -14.42 11.66
N THR A 827 -18.69 -13.41 11.50
CA THR A 827 -17.26 -13.62 11.23
C THR A 827 -16.50 -13.89 12.53
N VAL A 828 -15.83 -15.03 12.61
CA VAL A 828 -15.07 -15.51 13.77
C VAL A 828 -13.57 -15.38 13.49
N LYS A 829 -12.83 -14.79 14.45
CA LYS A 829 -11.36 -14.82 14.48
C LYS A 829 -10.89 -15.87 15.50
N PRO A 830 -10.36 -17.02 15.05
CA PRO A 830 -10.10 -18.16 15.92
C PRO A 830 -8.84 -17.98 16.78
N GLU A 831 -8.92 -18.33 18.07
CA GLU A 831 -7.78 -18.25 19.01
C GLU A 831 -6.78 -19.42 18.85
N LYS A 832 -7.25 -20.58 18.37
CA LYS A 832 -6.46 -21.79 18.09
C LYS A 832 -6.58 -22.15 16.60
N PRO A 833 -5.64 -22.91 16.02
CA PRO A 833 -5.77 -23.37 14.63
C PRO A 833 -7.09 -24.13 14.40
N ASN A 834 -7.96 -23.58 13.56
CA ASN A 834 -9.30 -24.09 13.24
C ASN A 834 -9.39 -24.74 11.86
N GLY A 835 -8.31 -24.65 11.07
CA GLY A 835 -8.27 -25.22 9.75
C GLY A 835 -6.85 -25.38 9.22
N ILE A 836 -6.78 -25.82 7.98
CA ILE A 836 -5.58 -26.15 7.25
C ILE A 836 -5.50 -25.35 5.94
N LYS A 837 -4.26 -25.05 5.55
CA LYS A 837 -3.90 -24.69 4.18
C LYS A 837 -3.16 -25.87 3.58
N LEU A 838 -3.50 -26.19 2.34
CA LEU A 838 -2.83 -27.22 1.56
C LEU A 838 -1.82 -26.53 0.64
N GLU A 839 -0.56 -26.93 0.73
CA GLU A 839 0.55 -26.35 -0.03
C GLU A 839 1.32 -27.47 -0.72
N GLN A 840 1.59 -27.34 -2.01
CA GLN A 840 2.54 -28.19 -2.73
C GLN A 840 3.95 -27.60 -2.60
N PHE A 841 4.98 -28.45 -2.54
CA PHE A 841 6.35 -27.97 -2.59
C PHE A 841 6.99 -28.19 -3.96
N VAL A 842 7.77 -27.19 -4.39
CA VAL A 842 8.43 -27.18 -5.69
C VAL A 842 9.41 -28.36 -5.84
N PHE A 843 9.96 -28.87 -4.75
CA PHE A 843 10.90 -29.98 -4.78
C PHE A 843 10.25 -31.37 -4.69
N ASP A 844 8.94 -31.47 -4.48
CA ASP A 844 8.24 -32.77 -4.37
C ASP A 844 8.19 -33.54 -5.69
N CYS A 845 8.62 -32.94 -6.80
CA CYS A 845 8.78 -33.62 -8.08
C CYS A 845 10.11 -34.39 -8.19
N PHE A 846 11.08 -34.16 -7.29
CA PHE A 846 12.39 -34.81 -7.38
C PHE A 846 12.28 -36.34 -7.34
N PRO A 847 11.45 -36.95 -6.48
CA PRO A 847 11.33 -38.41 -6.43
C PRO A 847 10.79 -39.05 -7.71
N PHE A 848 10.23 -38.27 -8.64
CA PHE A 848 9.78 -38.78 -9.94
C PHE A 848 10.93 -39.07 -10.90
N LEU A 849 12.13 -38.56 -10.60
CA LEU A 849 13.30 -38.72 -11.45
C LEU A 849 14.11 -39.95 -11.07
N GLU A 850 14.73 -40.56 -12.09
CA GLU A 850 15.88 -41.42 -11.86
C GLU A 850 17.09 -40.58 -11.43
N LEU A 851 17.98 -41.12 -10.61
CA LEU A 851 19.17 -40.40 -10.13
C LEU A 851 20.04 -39.85 -11.27
N GLU A 852 20.10 -40.54 -12.40
CA GLU A 852 20.86 -40.10 -13.59
C GLU A 852 20.29 -38.84 -14.25
N LYS A 853 19.02 -38.52 -13.96
CA LYS A 853 18.30 -37.33 -14.45
C LYS A 853 18.25 -36.20 -13.43
N PHE A 854 18.97 -36.33 -12.33
CA PHE A 854 19.06 -35.33 -11.27
C PHE A 854 20.52 -34.95 -10.98
N ALA A 855 20.78 -33.67 -10.74
CA ALA A 855 22.11 -33.20 -10.32
C ALA A 855 22.04 -32.17 -9.20
N CYS A 856 23.13 -32.02 -8.44
CA CYS A 856 23.23 -31.10 -7.32
C CYS A 856 24.57 -30.36 -7.35
N MET A 857 24.54 -29.04 -7.23
CA MET A 857 25.73 -28.19 -7.18
C MET A 857 25.80 -27.46 -5.84
N GLU A 858 26.85 -27.72 -5.07
CA GLU A 858 27.17 -26.96 -3.87
C GLU A 858 27.85 -25.64 -4.24
N VAL A 859 27.35 -24.53 -3.69
CA VAL A 859 27.88 -23.18 -3.89
C VAL A 859 28.26 -22.53 -2.57
N LYS A 860 29.06 -21.46 -2.65
CA LYS A 860 29.45 -20.65 -1.48
C LYS A 860 28.27 -19.82 -1.00
N ARG A 861 27.92 -19.93 0.28
CA ARG A 861 26.78 -19.22 0.85
C ARG A 861 26.96 -17.71 0.76
N GLU A 862 28.14 -17.25 1.16
CA GLU A 862 28.52 -15.84 1.16
C GLU A 862 28.53 -15.20 -0.22
N ASP A 863 28.45 -16.00 -1.30
CA ASP A 863 28.41 -15.50 -2.67
C ASP A 863 27.05 -15.66 -3.35
N GLU A 864 26.17 -16.53 -2.85
CA GLU A 864 24.98 -16.96 -3.59
C GLU A 864 23.72 -17.12 -2.74
N PHE A 865 23.78 -17.03 -1.41
CA PHE A 865 22.62 -17.23 -0.56
C PHE A 865 22.61 -16.33 0.69
N SER A 866 21.76 -15.31 0.63
CA SER A 866 21.37 -14.47 1.77
C SER A 866 19.86 -14.21 1.72
N PRO A 867 19.04 -15.00 2.43
CA PRO A 867 17.59 -14.90 2.34
C PRO A 867 17.01 -13.78 3.21
N LEU A 868 15.95 -13.13 2.73
CA LEU A 868 15.16 -12.14 3.46
C LEU A 868 13.84 -12.75 3.97
N LYS A 869 13.82 -13.17 5.23
CA LYS A 869 12.69 -13.88 5.86
C LYS A 869 12.07 -13.12 7.04
N ASN A 870 12.88 -12.40 7.81
CA ASN A 870 12.50 -11.79 9.08
C ASN A 870 12.56 -10.25 9.04
N ALA A 871 11.86 -9.59 9.95
CA ALA A 871 11.89 -8.13 10.07
C ALA A 871 13.26 -7.63 10.57
N ARG A 872 13.57 -6.36 10.29
CA ARG A 872 14.81 -5.70 10.73
C ARG A 872 15.00 -5.84 12.24
N GLY A 873 16.23 -6.10 12.68
CA GLY A 873 16.59 -6.28 14.09
C GLY A 873 16.38 -7.69 14.63
N THR A 874 16.13 -8.69 13.76
CA THR A 874 16.04 -10.10 14.17
C THR A 874 17.44 -10.70 14.37
N GLY A 875 18.43 -10.24 13.59
CA GLY A 875 19.82 -10.71 13.63
C GLY A 875 20.10 -11.94 12.76
N GLU A 876 19.09 -12.47 12.07
CA GLU A 876 19.18 -13.62 11.17
C GLU A 876 18.16 -13.48 10.03
N ASP A 877 18.61 -13.70 8.79
CA ASP A 877 17.80 -13.66 7.56
C ASP A 877 16.88 -12.43 7.47
N ASP A 878 17.42 -11.25 7.75
CA ASP A 878 16.70 -9.97 7.83
C ASP A 878 17.31 -8.91 6.88
N PRO A 879 16.75 -7.69 6.80
CA PRO A 879 17.29 -6.63 5.95
C PRO A 879 18.77 -6.29 6.24
N ASP A 880 19.20 -6.36 7.50
CA ASP A 880 20.54 -5.95 7.91
C ASP A 880 21.57 -7.03 7.55
N THR A 881 21.23 -8.32 7.74
CA THR A 881 22.09 -9.42 7.29
C THR A 881 22.20 -9.43 5.77
N SER A 882 21.09 -9.24 5.05
CA SER A 882 21.10 -9.20 3.58
C SER A 882 21.88 -8.02 3.00
N LYS A 883 21.76 -6.84 3.61
CA LYS A 883 22.57 -5.68 3.24
C LYS A 883 24.06 -5.99 3.46
N LYS A 884 24.41 -6.49 4.64
CA LYS A 884 25.80 -6.79 5.01
C LYS A 884 26.45 -7.78 4.04
N ASP A 885 25.73 -8.83 3.66
CA ASP A 885 26.27 -9.87 2.78
C ASP A 885 26.57 -9.34 1.37
N ILE A 886 25.67 -8.53 0.78
CA ILE A 886 25.93 -7.84 -0.50
C ILE A 886 27.13 -6.89 -0.40
N MET A 887 27.18 -6.07 0.65
CA MET A 887 28.26 -5.10 0.85
C MET A 887 29.62 -5.79 1.05
N THR A 888 29.62 -6.92 1.74
CA THR A 888 30.82 -7.73 1.98
C THR A 888 31.29 -8.41 0.69
N GLN A 889 30.36 -8.92 -0.12
CA GLN A 889 30.67 -9.50 -1.42
C GLN A 889 31.32 -8.46 -2.35
N GLY A 890 30.74 -7.26 -2.48
CA GLY A 890 31.29 -6.22 -3.33
C GLY A 890 32.68 -5.76 -2.87
N ALA A 891 32.91 -5.64 -1.55
CA ALA A 891 34.22 -5.36 -0.99
C ALA A 891 35.27 -6.43 -1.37
N LYS A 892 34.91 -7.72 -1.25
CA LYS A 892 35.77 -8.83 -1.68
C LYS A 892 36.11 -8.76 -3.17
N TRP A 893 35.13 -8.44 -4.01
CA TRP A 893 35.34 -8.36 -5.47
C TRP A 893 36.29 -7.23 -5.86
N VAL A 894 36.10 -6.01 -5.33
CA VAL A 894 36.99 -4.89 -5.67
C VAL A 894 38.40 -5.09 -5.13
N GLN A 895 38.55 -5.73 -3.97
CA GLN A 895 39.86 -6.12 -3.42
C GLN A 895 40.56 -7.18 -4.29
N ALA A 896 39.83 -8.20 -4.75
CA ALA A 896 40.35 -9.21 -5.66
C ALA A 896 40.82 -8.60 -7.00
N ALA A 897 40.18 -7.52 -7.46
CA ALA A 897 40.59 -6.76 -8.64
C ALA A 897 41.79 -5.81 -8.40
N GLY A 898 42.30 -5.73 -7.17
CA GLY A 898 43.48 -4.95 -6.79
C GLY A 898 43.20 -3.55 -6.26
N ALA A 899 41.96 -3.25 -5.85
CA ALA A 899 41.64 -2.03 -5.10
C ALA A 899 41.95 -2.18 -3.61
N VAL A 900 42.23 -1.07 -2.93
CA VAL A 900 42.35 -1.00 -1.47
C VAL A 900 41.05 -0.46 -0.90
N VAL A 901 40.36 -1.24 -0.07
CA VAL A 901 39.16 -0.78 0.64
C VAL A 901 39.57 -0.33 2.05
N VAL A 902 39.24 0.91 2.41
CA VAL A 902 39.43 1.48 3.74
C VAL A 902 38.08 1.77 4.37
N SER A 903 37.91 1.42 5.65
CA SER A 903 36.64 1.54 6.37
C SER A 903 36.90 1.93 7.83
N GLU A 904 36.04 2.77 8.41
CA GLU A 904 36.11 3.16 9.82
C GLU A 904 35.31 2.22 10.75
N ASN A 905 34.29 1.52 10.21
CA ASN A 905 33.34 0.69 10.98
C ASN A 905 33.06 -0.69 10.35
N ASP A 906 34.03 -1.29 9.65
CA ASP A 906 33.87 -2.55 8.90
C ASP A 906 32.71 -2.54 7.87
N GLU A 907 32.35 -1.36 7.37
CA GLU A 907 31.37 -1.19 6.29
C GLU A 907 31.93 -1.65 4.93
N GLY A 908 31.06 -2.14 4.04
CA GLY A 908 31.44 -2.75 2.77
C GLY A 908 31.18 -1.87 1.54
N VAL A 909 31.27 -2.47 0.35
CA VAL A 909 31.11 -1.79 -0.94
C VAL A 909 29.99 -2.45 -1.74
N GLU A 910 29.05 -1.66 -2.24
CA GLU A 910 28.01 -2.12 -3.14
C GLU A 910 28.57 -2.07 -4.55
N VAL A 911 28.53 -3.19 -5.27
CA VAL A 911 28.86 -3.21 -6.69
C VAL A 911 27.59 -3.50 -7.45
N SER A 912 27.17 -2.56 -8.29
CA SER A 912 26.00 -2.71 -9.14
C SER A 912 26.14 -3.93 -10.06
N PRO A 913 25.11 -4.77 -10.20
CA PRO A 913 25.13 -5.88 -11.13
C PRO A 913 25.42 -5.47 -12.58
N LEU A 914 25.08 -4.24 -12.99
CA LEU A 914 25.40 -3.72 -14.33
C LEU A 914 26.91 -3.55 -14.55
N ILE A 915 27.69 -3.35 -13.48
CA ILE A 915 29.14 -3.26 -13.52
C ILE A 915 29.77 -4.66 -13.48
N SER A 916 29.33 -5.50 -12.56
CA SER A 916 29.91 -6.83 -12.33
C SER A 916 28.84 -7.83 -11.88
N TYR A 917 28.73 -8.97 -12.59
CA TYR A 917 27.77 -10.03 -12.28
C TYR A 917 28.22 -10.91 -11.12
N GLY A 918 29.51 -11.27 -11.12
CA GLY A 918 30.12 -12.23 -10.20
C GLY A 918 31.54 -11.86 -9.78
N GLY A 919 31.92 -10.59 -9.92
CA GLY A 919 33.26 -10.07 -9.59
C GLY A 919 34.15 -9.80 -10.81
N GLU A 920 33.69 -10.08 -12.03
CA GLU A 920 34.42 -9.80 -13.26
C GLU A 920 34.39 -8.32 -13.68
N GLY A 921 35.37 -7.86 -14.45
CA GLY A 921 35.35 -6.55 -15.10
C GLY A 921 35.67 -5.36 -14.18
N LEU A 922 36.26 -5.62 -13.01
CA LEU A 922 36.60 -4.63 -11.99
C LEU A 922 38.07 -4.17 -12.04
N GLU A 923 38.86 -4.61 -13.02
CA GLU A 923 40.29 -4.33 -13.12
C GLU A 923 40.60 -2.83 -13.27
N PHE A 924 39.63 -2.02 -13.70
CA PHE A 924 39.73 -0.56 -13.77
C PHE A 924 39.87 0.11 -12.38
N LEU A 925 39.55 -0.62 -11.31
CA LEU A 925 39.71 -0.20 -9.92
C LEU A 925 41.10 -0.54 -9.35
N LYS A 926 41.96 -1.24 -10.10
CA LYS A 926 43.29 -1.63 -9.65
C LYS A 926 44.09 -0.41 -9.17
N ASN A 927 44.72 -0.55 -8.00
CA ASN A 927 45.49 0.49 -7.31
C ASN A 927 44.67 1.72 -6.86
N ARG A 928 43.33 1.70 -6.94
CA ARG A 928 42.48 2.75 -6.36
C ARG A 928 42.22 2.47 -4.88
N THR A 929 42.04 3.54 -4.10
CA THR A 929 41.55 3.44 -2.72
C THR A 929 40.06 3.78 -2.70
N ILE A 930 39.24 2.88 -2.14
CA ILE A 930 37.79 3.04 -1.99
C ILE A 930 37.49 3.21 -0.50
N LYS A 931 36.85 4.32 -0.12
CA LYS A 931 36.40 4.56 1.25
C LYS A 931 34.99 4.00 1.42
N ALA A 932 34.82 2.99 2.27
CA ALA A 932 33.52 2.41 2.58
C ALA A 932 32.77 3.25 3.66
N PRO A 933 31.41 3.28 3.63
CA PRO A 933 30.52 2.60 2.70
C PRO A 933 30.51 3.29 1.34
N ALA A 934 30.58 2.51 0.26
CA ALA A 934 30.62 3.03 -1.11
C ALA A 934 29.69 2.25 -2.05
N VAL A 935 29.37 2.86 -3.18
CA VAL A 935 28.68 2.23 -4.31
C VAL A 935 29.50 2.40 -5.57
N ILE A 936 29.69 1.31 -6.32
CA ILE A 936 30.28 1.29 -7.67
C ILE A 936 29.13 1.07 -8.66
N GLU A 937 28.80 2.12 -9.39
CA GLU A 937 27.67 2.17 -10.31
C GLU A 937 28.13 2.66 -11.69
N LYS A 938 27.32 2.37 -12.72
CA LYS A 938 27.51 2.94 -14.06
C LYS A 938 27.18 4.45 -14.04
N GLU A 939 28.09 5.28 -14.53
CA GLU A 939 27.79 6.70 -14.77
C GLU A 939 26.66 6.83 -15.81
N GLU A 940 25.70 7.73 -15.56
CA GLU A 940 24.53 7.98 -16.42
C GLU A 940 24.90 8.46 -17.83
#